data_AF-A0A062VNS5-F1
#
_entry.id   AF-A0A062VNS5-F1
#
_cell.length_a   1.000
_cell.length_b   1.000
_cell.length_c   1.000
_cell.angle_alpha   90.00
_cell.angle_beta   90.00
_cell.angle_gamma   90.00
#
_symmetry.space_group_name_H-M   'P 1'
#
loop_
_entity.id
_entity.type
_entity.pdbx_description
1 polymer ?
#
loop_
_entity_poly.entity_id
_entity_poly.type
_entity_poly.pdbx_seq_one_letter_code
_entity_poly.pdbx_strand_id
1 'polypeptide(L)'
;MNKAGPHGGTLCTLMIGPFRVEPTALTIAGPAGTVTLEPKVMDVLLVLAARRGEVVLRQELIEAVWAVEHGGDESLTRAISILRKALGDVHGQRTLIETVPRRGYRLLLEPQPAAPVPLAVPDAPSPALPPQKRLLHRIWPLAAGSTLALAFLMGSTAWMSGEKNVLEPLPGVVSVGEFTIAGDDPSLRDIADALPIAVSTGLSGNGLRPMAESAEARPDAQYRLTGSISRRGSAVRADLHLTDPASDYVVWSLGMVAHEEKAVRLPEFTAVKAAQMLRCLHDLRTQIPVRNTEGLILLREICENARSKSLETSSAIRALYVNDPSLPGAKGLSAFAMAAAGSSEGGEAENPAARQLREESQRLAEEVLSEDPHNLFASLAMAALEAHNGDWLAEEAWLLRAARQADARNLVTSDMVAFLRRTGRVEEASFGLRDTLRSHPSSSVWRTRRGWLEASMGNLAEARREFDIVERGDPGFEELAQRTDQFALFHEEPAIALEKKRAAIAAAGRPPDNRERCQIAFLEEKLASEPDVARVDSVCVRTQIDWRIRMFTQLGDLDRAFAEVRSFRKGRSYHEIVFFYPDMAPFRNDARFWPLVADMGLVNYWRETNRWPDFCREPDLPQPCRVGADLALRAHASNL
;
A
#
# COMPACT_ATOMS: atom_id res chain seq x y z
N MET A 1 12.15 -23.84 19.66
CA MET A 1 11.43 -22.97 20.63
C MET A 1 11.80 -21.51 20.39
N ASN A 2 10.99 -20.58 20.93
CA ASN A 2 11.19 -19.14 21.11
C ASN A 2 12.61 -18.65 20.80
N LYS A 3 12.92 -18.05 19.63
CA LYS A 3 12.44 -16.76 19.09
C LYS A 3 12.60 -15.57 20.04
N ALA A 4 13.80 -14.98 19.98
CA ALA A 4 13.94 -13.53 20.14
C ALA A 4 13.30 -12.79 18.94
N GLY A 5 13.06 -11.49 19.09
CA GLY A 5 12.63 -10.58 18.03
C GLY A 5 13.42 -9.26 18.09
N PRO A 6 13.59 -8.51 16.98
CA PRO A 6 14.75 -7.64 16.85
C PRO A 6 14.45 -6.13 16.96
N HIS A 7 14.84 -5.52 18.08
CA HIS A 7 15.42 -4.18 18.06
C HIS A 7 16.89 -4.28 18.49
N GLY A 8 17.68 -4.95 17.64
CA GLY A 8 19.12 -5.20 17.83
C GLY A 8 20.03 -4.00 17.53
N GLY A 9 19.48 -2.78 17.51
CA GLY A 9 20.25 -1.54 17.56
C GLY A 9 19.98 -0.89 18.91
N THR A 10 21.01 -0.74 19.74
CA THR A 10 20.89 -0.33 21.14
C THR A 10 20.01 0.91 21.30
N LEU A 11 18.88 0.76 21.99
CA LEU A 11 18.06 1.87 22.46
C LEU A 11 18.82 2.59 23.58
N CYS A 12 19.79 3.42 23.19
CA CYS A 12 20.58 4.21 24.12
C CYS A 12 19.66 5.07 24.99
N THR A 13 19.96 5.09 26.28
CA THR A 13 19.43 6.05 27.25
C THR A 13 19.26 7.45 26.63
N LEU A 14 18.05 8.00 26.67
CA LEU A 14 17.74 9.35 26.19
C LEU A 14 17.85 10.38 27.32
N MET A 15 18.44 11.54 27.04
CA MET A 15 18.42 12.69 27.95
C MET A 15 17.34 13.69 27.53
N ILE A 16 16.38 13.94 28.42
CA ILE A 16 15.32 14.94 28.26
C ILE A 16 15.55 16.03 29.31
N GLY A 17 16.25 17.11 28.94
CA GLY A 17 16.74 18.07 29.92
C GLY A 17 17.52 17.37 31.07
N PRO A 18 17.12 17.51 32.34
CA PRO A 18 17.78 16.87 33.48
C PRO A 18 17.38 15.40 33.71
N PHE A 19 16.53 14.80 32.86
CA PHE A 19 16.04 13.43 33.04
C PHE A 19 16.80 12.42 32.20
N ARG A 20 17.27 11.37 32.87
CA ARG A 20 17.75 10.16 32.24
C ARG A 20 16.57 9.22 32.01
N VAL A 21 16.16 9.03 30.76
CA VAL A 21 15.10 8.10 30.36
C VAL A 21 15.73 6.83 29.80
N GLU A 22 15.31 5.67 30.32
CA GLU A 22 15.73 4.37 29.83
C GLU A 22 14.51 3.62 29.28
N PRO A 23 14.24 3.68 27.96
CA PRO A 23 13.05 3.09 27.35
C PRO A 23 12.94 1.59 27.63
N THR A 24 14.08 0.89 27.55
CA THR A 24 14.17 -0.58 27.69
C THR A 24 13.81 -1.05 29.10
N ALA A 25 14.08 -0.22 30.11
CA ALA A 25 13.76 -0.50 31.52
C ALA A 25 12.47 0.21 31.99
N LEU A 26 11.79 0.95 31.11
CA LEU A 26 10.63 1.80 31.42
C LEU A 26 10.85 2.80 32.57
N THR A 27 12.10 3.24 32.81
CA THR A 27 12.43 4.13 33.94
C THR A 27 12.78 5.55 33.52
N ILE A 28 12.50 6.49 34.41
CA ILE A 28 12.96 7.89 34.37
C ILE A 28 13.68 8.18 35.69
N ALA A 29 14.95 8.58 35.61
CA ALA A 29 15.69 9.13 36.74
C ALA A 29 15.88 10.64 36.58
N GLY A 30 15.68 11.38 37.67
CA GLY A 30 15.88 12.82 37.76
C GLY A 30 16.48 13.23 39.10
N PRO A 31 16.69 14.54 39.34
CA PRO A 31 17.39 15.03 40.54
C PRO A 31 16.79 14.62 41.89
N ALA A 32 15.49 14.26 41.95
CA ALA A 32 14.82 13.82 43.17
C ALA A 32 14.65 12.29 43.31
N GLY A 33 15.05 11.48 42.31
CA GLY A 33 14.94 10.02 42.35
C GLY A 33 14.59 9.38 41.02
N THR A 34 14.20 8.10 41.07
CA THR A 34 13.85 7.28 39.89
C THR A 34 12.43 6.74 40.01
N VAL A 35 11.69 6.75 38.89
CA VAL A 35 10.31 6.24 38.78
C VAL A 35 10.17 5.33 37.56
N THR A 36 9.35 4.29 37.66
CA THR A 36 9.01 3.37 36.57
C THR A 36 7.63 3.72 35.98
N LEU A 37 7.49 3.63 34.66
CA LEU A 37 6.24 3.90 33.93
C LEU A 37 5.54 2.61 33.45
N GLU A 38 4.22 2.71 33.23
CA GLU A 38 3.49 1.77 32.38
C GLU A 38 4.00 1.88 30.91
N PRO A 39 4.07 0.80 30.11
CA PRO A 39 4.63 0.84 28.75
C PRO A 39 4.02 1.94 27.87
N LYS A 40 2.68 2.05 27.82
CA LYS A 40 1.97 3.06 27.02
C LYS A 40 2.20 4.50 27.51
N VAL A 41 2.63 4.68 28.77
CA VAL A 41 2.99 6.00 29.31
C VAL A 41 4.42 6.38 28.92
N MET A 42 5.33 5.40 28.79
CA MET A 42 6.65 5.61 28.18
C MET A 42 6.52 5.93 26.68
N ASP A 43 5.68 5.20 25.94
CA ASP A 43 5.41 5.46 24.52
C ASP A 43 4.96 6.92 24.28
N VAL A 44 4.03 7.45 25.09
CA VAL A 44 3.60 8.86 25.04
C VAL A 44 4.77 9.82 25.28
N LEU A 45 5.66 9.54 26.25
CA LEU A 45 6.83 10.37 26.51
C LEU A 45 7.77 10.40 25.30
N LEU A 46 8.02 9.27 24.66
CA LEU A 46 8.92 9.17 23.51
C LEU A 46 8.38 9.93 22.29
N VAL A 47 7.07 9.83 22.01
CA VAL A 47 6.41 10.61 20.94
C VAL A 47 6.49 12.12 21.22
N LEU A 48 6.24 12.54 22.46
CA LEU A 48 6.37 13.96 22.86
C LEU A 48 7.83 14.46 22.80
N ALA A 49 8.80 13.61 23.17
CA ALA A 49 10.22 13.96 23.15
C ALA A 49 10.77 14.08 21.73
N ALA A 50 10.40 13.16 20.83
CA ALA A 50 10.78 13.20 19.41
C ALA A 50 10.38 14.52 18.72
N ARG A 51 9.31 15.16 19.22
CA ARG A 51 8.73 16.41 18.70
C ARG A 51 9.30 17.69 19.33
N ARG A 52 10.36 17.61 20.16
CA ARG A 52 11.23 18.74 20.57
C ARG A 52 10.53 20.05 20.99
N GLY A 53 9.40 19.98 21.69
CA GLY A 53 8.66 21.18 22.12
C GLY A 53 7.69 21.77 21.09
N GLU A 54 7.38 21.03 20.02
CA GLU A 54 6.18 21.25 19.21
C GLU A 54 4.91 20.81 19.98
N VAL A 55 3.73 21.13 19.41
CA VAL A 55 2.44 20.70 19.94
C VAL A 55 1.97 19.48 19.16
N VAL A 56 2.01 18.32 19.80
CA VAL A 56 1.51 17.06 19.21
C VAL A 56 0.01 16.97 19.46
N LEU A 57 -0.78 16.69 18.43
CA LEU A 57 -2.23 16.67 18.51
C LEU A 57 -2.73 15.48 19.36
N ARG A 58 -3.93 15.60 19.95
CA ARG A 58 -4.55 14.49 20.71
C ARG A 58 -4.63 13.22 19.86
N GLN A 59 -5.11 13.37 18.63
CA GLN A 59 -5.30 12.26 17.70
C GLN A 59 -3.98 11.61 17.29
N GLU A 60 -2.95 12.41 16.94
CA GLU A 60 -1.60 11.91 16.62
C GLU A 60 -1.01 11.08 17.77
N LEU A 61 -1.22 11.50 19.03
CA LEU A 61 -0.78 10.77 20.22
C LEU A 61 -1.59 9.49 20.45
N ILE A 62 -2.88 9.50 20.14
CA ILE A 62 -3.75 8.31 20.22
C ILE A 62 -3.33 7.27 19.17
N GLU A 63 -3.15 7.70 17.92
CA GLU A 63 -2.77 6.85 16.79
C GLU A 63 -1.36 6.28 16.95
N ALA A 64 -0.37 7.10 17.32
CA ALA A 64 1.01 6.66 17.47
C ALA A 64 1.23 5.67 18.61
N VAL A 65 0.40 5.71 19.66
CA VAL A 65 0.61 4.92 20.90
C VAL A 65 -0.38 3.76 21.03
N TRP A 66 -1.66 3.94 20.68
CA TRP A 66 -2.69 2.90 20.78
C TRP A 66 -3.18 2.36 19.44
N ALA A 67 -2.89 3.03 18.32
CA ALA A 67 -3.29 2.62 16.96
C ALA A 67 -4.80 2.34 16.80
N VAL A 68 -5.64 3.12 17.49
CA VAL A 68 -7.10 3.09 17.40
C VAL A 68 -7.64 4.48 17.09
N GLU A 69 -8.68 4.56 16.27
CA GLU A 69 -9.29 5.84 15.87
C GLU A 69 -10.29 6.37 16.92
N HIS A 70 -10.88 5.47 17.71
CA HIS A 70 -11.94 5.75 18.68
C HIS A 70 -11.58 5.19 20.07
N GLY A 71 -12.07 5.81 21.16
CA GLY A 71 -11.89 5.35 22.54
C GLY A 71 -10.53 5.65 23.19
N GLY A 72 -9.52 6.10 22.42
CA GLY A 72 -8.20 6.43 22.95
C GLY A 72 -8.13 7.67 23.86
N ASP A 73 -9.17 8.51 23.85
CA ASP A 73 -9.11 9.87 24.44
C ASP A 73 -9.05 9.88 25.98
N GLU A 74 -9.73 8.95 26.64
CA GLU A 74 -9.59 8.71 28.08
C GLU A 74 -8.23 8.09 28.42
N SER A 75 -7.74 7.16 27.59
CA SER A 75 -6.44 6.51 27.75
C SER A 75 -5.29 7.51 27.65
N LEU A 76 -5.32 8.42 26.68
CA LEU A 76 -4.36 9.52 26.56
C LEU A 76 -4.45 10.48 27.76
N THR A 77 -5.67 10.80 28.21
CA THR A 77 -5.87 11.70 29.35
C THR A 77 -5.32 11.09 30.65
N ARG A 78 -5.53 9.79 30.88
CA ARG A 78 -4.89 9.03 31.97
C ARG A 78 -3.37 9.00 31.82
N ALA A 79 -2.85 8.68 30.65
CA ALA A 79 -1.41 8.56 30.42
C ALA A 79 -0.67 9.88 30.68
N ILE A 80 -1.21 11.02 30.20
CA ILE A 80 -0.65 12.35 30.48
C ILE A 80 -0.73 12.68 31.98
N SER A 81 -1.78 12.26 32.69
CA SER A 81 -1.90 12.45 34.14
C SER A 81 -0.81 11.70 34.91
N ILE A 82 -0.60 10.41 34.59
CA ILE A 82 0.46 9.58 35.17
C ILE A 82 1.83 10.17 34.85
N LEU A 83 2.08 10.55 33.59
CA LEU A 83 3.37 11.09 33.13
C LEU A 83 3.69 12.44 33.79
N ARG A 84 2.70 13.32 33.95
CA ARG A 84 2.84 14.58 34.70
C ARG A 84 3.20 14.35 36.16
N LYS A 85 2.57 13.37 36.82
CA LYS A 85 2.92 13.01 38.20
C LYS A 85 4.36 12.48 38.26
N ALA A 86 4.69 11.48 37.44
CA ALA A 86 6.02 10.87 37.42
C ALA A 86 7.15 11.90 37.19
N LEU A 87 6.99 12.79 36.20
CA LEU A 87 7.94 13.88 35.94
C LEU A 87 7.97 14.93 37.06
N GLY A 88 6.85 15.19 37.72
CA GLY A 88 6.77 16.07 38.90
C GLY A 88 7.47 15.49 40.12
N ASP A 89 7.30 14.19 40.38
CA ASP A 89 7.90 13.48 41.50
C ASP A 89 9.45 13.46 41.40
N VAL A 90 10.01 13.30 40.18
CA VAL A 90 11.48 13.34 39.98
C VAL A 90 12.08 14.75 39.79
N HIS A 91 11.26 15.82 39.81
CA HIS A 91 11.69 17.21 39.53
C HIS A 91 11.16 18.29 40.49
N GLY A 92 10.48 17.92 41.58
CA GLY A 92 9.93 18.91 42.53
C GLY A 92 8.73 19.68 41.96
N GLN A 93 7.74 18.95 41.44
CA GLN A 93 6.39 19.43 41.13
C GLN A 93 6.24 20.53 40.06
N ARG A 94 7.27 20.81 39.24
CA ARG A 94 7.14 21.72 38.09
C ARG A 94 6.34 21.04 36.95
N THR A 95 5.44 21.80 36.32
CA THR A 95 4.67 21.31 35.16
C THR A 95 5.54 21.23 33.91
N LEU A 96 5.93 20.01 33.52
CA LEU A 96 6.81 19.76 32.37
C LEU A 96 6.09 19.36 31.08
N ILE A 97 4.79 19.03 31.16
CA ILE A 97 3.94 18.77 29.99
C ILE A 97 2.77 19.75 30.01
N GLU A 98 2.66 20.58 28.98
CA GLU A 98 1.59 21.54 28.75
C GLU A 98 0.39 20.89 28.04
N THR A 99 -0.83 21.34 28.33
CA THR A 99 -2.01 21.06 27.50
C THR A 99 -2.30 22.31 26.69
N VAL A 100 -2.31 22.17 25.37
CA VAL A 100 -2.74 23.23 24.46
C VAL A 100 -4.23 23.03 24.17
N PRO A 101 -5.13 23.90 24.68
CA PRO A 101 -6.57 23.65 24.64
C PRO A 101 -7.08 23.41 23.21
N ARG A 102 -7.94 22.40 23.06
CA ARG A 102 -8.54 21.97 21.77
C ARG A 102 -7.53 21.54 20.69
N ARG A 103 -6.24 21.33 21.01
CA ARG A 103 -5.24 20.82 20.06
C ARG A 103 -4.55 19.55 20.55
N GLY A 104 -3.90 19.60 21.70
CA GLY A 104 -3.06 18.49 22.15
C GLY A 104 -2.14 18.82 23.30
N TYR A 105 -0.93 18.26 23.27
CA TYR A 105 0.04 18.32 24.37
C TYR A 105 1.44 18.67 23.87
N ARG A 106 2.24 19.27 24.74
CA ARG A 106 3.62 19.68 24.47
C ARG A 106 4.52 19.36 25.65
N LEU A 107 5.70 18.81 25.39
CA LEU A 107 6.78 18.67 26.38
C LEU A 107 7.59 19.97 26.43
N LEU A 108 7.78 20.55 27.62
CA LEU A 108 8.47 21.83 27.82
C LEU A 108 9.99 21.67 28.03
N LEU A 109 10.59 20.71 27.35
CA LEU A 109 11.99 20.32 27.50
C LEU A 109 12.59 19.97 26.14
N GLU A 110 13.78 20.51 25.86
CA GLU A 110 14.56 20.12 24.70
C GLU A 110 15.35 18.82 25.01
N PRO A 111 15.21 17.76 24.18
CA PRO A 111 16.05 16.57 24.31
C PRO A 111 17.44 16.84 23.72
N GLN A 112 18.49 16.36 24.39
CA GLN A 112 19.85 16.36 23.85
C GLN A 112 20.37 14.92 23.73
N PRO A 113 21.14 14.58 22.68
CA PRO A 113 21.87 13.31 22.64
C PRO A 113 22.87 13.25 23.81
N ALA A 114 22.98 12.09 24.46
CA ALA A 114 23.94 11.90 25.54
C ALA A 114 25.38 11.94 24.99
N ALA A 115 26.09 13.04 25.22
CA ALA A 115 27.52 13.12 24.93
C ALA A 115 28.32 12.23 25.91
N PRO A 116 29.43 11.60 25.46
CA PRO A 116 30.36 10.94 26.38
C PRO A 116 30.99 11.97 27.32
N VAL A 117 31.21 11.60 28.58
CA VAL A 117 31.63 12.51 29.65
C VAL A 117 33.15 12.46 29.88
N PRO A 118 33.86 13.59 29.70
CA PRO A 118 35.03 13.95 30.49
C PRO A 118 34.68 14.82 31.71
N LEU A 119 35.63 14.97 32.63
CA LEU A 119 35.44 15.52 33.98
C LEU A 119 35.33 17.07 34.05
N ALA A 120 34.95 17.57 35.23
CA ALA A 120 34.63 18.97 35.58
C ALA A 120 35.76 20.00 35.29
N VAL A 121 35.53 21.32 35.32
CA VAL A 121 35.30 22.20 36.50
C VAL A 121 34.54 23.48 36.09
N PRO A 122 33.73 24.13 36.97
CA PRO A 122 32.79 25.21 36.59
C PRO A 122 33.33 26.64 36.85
N ASP A 123 32.64 27.70 36.37
CA ASP A 123 31.71 28.53 37.19
C ASP A 123 31.00 29.69 36.42
N ALA A 124 30.05 30.34 37.13
CA ALA A 124 29.44 31.67 36.92
C ALA A 124 28.32 31.87 35.85
N PRO A 125 27.39 32.86 36.04
CA PRO A 125 26.01 32.77 35.49
C PRO A 125 25.55 33.95 34.59
N SER A 126 24.35 33.80 34.00
CA SER A 126 23.70 34.77 33.10
C SER A 126 22.48 35.49 33.74
N PRO A 127 22.22 36.78 33.46
CA PRO A 127 21.05 37.52 33.96
C PRO A 127 19.82 37.45 33.03
N ALA A 128 18.62 37.69 33.59
CA ALA A 128 17.34 37.66 32.87
C ALA A 128 16.71 39.06 32.67
N LEU A 129 15.71 39.16 31.78
CA LEU A 129 14.94 40.39 31.52
C LEU A 129 13.40 40.16 31.56
N PRO A 130 12.58 41.22 31.82
CA PRO A 130 11.17 41.08 32.24
C PRO A 130 10.12 41.30 31.13
N PRO A 131 8.84 40.93 31.36
CA PRO A 131 7.74 41.07 30.38
C PRO A 131 7.05 42.44 30.39
N GLN A 132 6.32 42.77 29.30
CA GLN A 132 5.50 43.98 29.18
C GLN A 132 3.99 43.70 28.97
N LYS A 133 3.15 44.74 29.14
CA LYS A 133 1.70 44.63 29.37
C LYS A 133 0.84 45.02 28.16
N ARG A 134 -0.41 44.54 28.14
CA ARG A 134 -1.50 45.03 27.26
C ARG A 134 -1.93 46.46 27.62
N LEU A 135 -2.50 47.18 26.65
CA LEU A 135 -3.48 48.26 26.86
C LEU A 135 -4.42 48.38 25.64
N LEU A 136 -5.50 49.17 25.75
CA LEU A 136 -6.71 49.06 24.93
C LEU A 136 -7.30 50.42 24.51
N HIS A 137 -8.17 50.37 23.48
CA HIS A 137 -9.19 51.35 23.07
C HIS A 137 -8.78 52.76 22.58
N ARG A 138 -9.23 53.08 21.36
CA ARG A 138 -10.11 54.25 21.11
C ARG A 138 -11.10 53.96 19.95
N ILE A 139 -12.05 54.85 19.69
CA ILE A 139 -13.39 54.52 19.14
C ILE A 139 -13.82 55.55 18.06
N TRP A 140 -14.16 55.06 16.84
CA TRP A 140 -15.24 55.44 15.87
C TRP A 140 -15.64 56.92 15.60
N PRO A 141 -16.58 57.22 14.66
CA PRO A 141 -17.18 56.45 13.54
C PRO A 141 -16.77 57.09 12.17
N LEU A 142 -17.43 57.07 10.98
CA LEU A 142 -18.68 56.59 10.32
C LEU A 142 -18.28 55.94 8.96
N ALA A 143 -19.06 55.21 8.14
CA ALA A 143 -20.51 54.91 8.00
C ALA A 143 -21.34 55.73 6.96
N ALA A 144 -21.06 55.52 5.66
CA ALA A 144 -22.04 55.67 4.55
C ALA A 144 -21.59 54.86 3.31
N GLY A 145 -22.46 54.02 2.72
CA GLY A 145 -22.21 53.36 1.41
C GLY A 145 -22.24 51.82 1.36
N SER A 146 -22.36 51.11 2.49
CA SER A 146 -22.16 49.65 2.56
C SER A 146 -23.33 48.75 2.13
N THR A 147 -24.48 49.29 1.75
CA THR A 147 -25.68 48.49 1.43
C THR A 147 -25.79 48.01 -0.02
N LEU A 148 -25.26 48.77 -0.99
CA LEU A 148 -25.29 48.35 -2.41
C LEU A 148 -24.16 47.36 -2.77
N ALA A 149 -22.99 47.49 -2.13
CA ALA A 149 -21.85 46.61 -2.37
C ALA A 149 -22.14 45.14 -1.97
N LEU A 150 -22.85 44.93 -0.87
CA LEU A 150 -23.18 43.58 -0.39
C LEU A 150 -24.11 42.82 -1.35
N ALA A 151 -25.10 43.50 -1.93
CA ALA A 151 -26.03 42.90 -2.89
C ALA A 151 -25.31 42.50 -4.19
N PHE A 152 -24.41 43.34 -4.69
CA PHE A 152 -23.64 43.04 -5.90
C PHE A 152 -22.62 41.91 -5.67
N LEU A 153 -21.97 41.86 -4.49
CA LEU A 153 -21.10 40.76 -4.10
C LEU A 153 -21.88 39.43 -4.01
N MET A 154 -23.01 39.38 -3.30
CA MET A 154 -23.83 38.17 -3.18
C MET A 154 -24.39 37.69 -4.53
N GLY A 155 -24.80 38.62 -5.40
CA GLY A 155 -25.21 38.30 -6.78
C GLY A 155 -24.06 37.73 -7.61
N SER A 156 -22.85 38.32 -7.51
CA SER A 156 -21.67 37.82 -8.24
C SER A 156 -21.20 36.45 -7.75
N THR A 157 -21.27 36.17 -6.43
CA THR A 157 -20.97 34.84 -5.91
C THR A 157 -21.96 33.81 -6.42
N ALA A 158 -23.26 34.10 -6.49
CA ALA A 158 -24.27 33.17 -6.96
C ALA A 158 -24.19 32.83 -8.47
N TRP A 159 -23.50 33.65 -9.28
CA TRP A 159 -23.30 33.40 -10.71
C TRP A 159 -21.90 32.86 -11.05
N MET A 160 -20.91 33.02 -10.15
CA MET A 160 -19.59 32.38 -10.25
C MET A 160 -19.50 31.07 -9.47
N SER A 161 -20.37 30.84 -8.48
CA SER A 161 -20.68 29.50 -7.98
C SER A 161 -21.63 28.79 -8.94
N GLY A 162 -21.15 28.50 -10.16
CA GLY A 162 -21.71 27.36 -10.88
C GLY A 162 -21.59 26.16 -9.96
N GLU A 163 -22.71 25.50 -9.68
CA GLU A 163 -22.79 24.44 -8.66
C GLU A 163 -21.89 23.27 -9.05
N LYS A 164 -20.64 23.29 -8.57
CA LYS A 164 -19.81 22.10 -8.51
C LYS A 164 -20.57 21.13 -7.62
N ASN A 165 -21.18 20.14 -8.26
CA ASN A 165 -21.89 19.06 -7.61
C ASN A 165 -20.89 18.25 -6.77
N VAL A 166 -20.63 18.72 -5.56
CA VAL A 166 -19.95 17.96 -4.51
C VAL A 166 -20.91 16.84 -4.15
N LEU A 167 -20.78 15.73 -4.88
CA LEU A 167 -21.50 14.50 -4.60
C LEU A 167 -21.26 14.15 -3.13
N GLU A 168 -22.33 14.04 -2.35
CA GLU A 168 -22.22 13.58 -0.98
C GLU A 168 -21.52 12.21 -0.98
N PRO A 169 -20.56 11.97 -0.06
CA PRO A 169 -19.77 10.75 -0.06
C PRO A 169 -20.71 9.55 0.07
N LEU A 170 -20.69 8.67 -0.94
CA LEU A 170 -21.63 7.57 -1.07
C LEU A 170 -21.68 6.76 0.23
N PRO A 171 -22.81 6.69 0.94
CA PRO A 171 -22.91 5.83 2.12
C PRO A 171 -22.74 4.39 1.62
N GLY A 172 -21.66 3.72 2.06
CA GLY A 172 -21.33 2.34 1.68
C GLY A 172 -22.27 1.29 2.29
N VAL A 173 -23.58 1.57 2.28
CA VAL A 173 -24.63 0.78 2.90
C VAL A 173 -25.07 -0.32 1.96
N VAL A 174 -25.10 -1.55 2.47
CA VAL A 174 -25.52 -2.74 1.71
C VAL A 174 -26.63 -3.43 2.49
N SER A 175 -27.80 -3.59 1.87
CA SER A 175 -28.87 -4.42 2.42
C SER A 175 -28.48 -5.88 2.25
N VAL A 176 -28.40 -6.65 3.33
CA VAL A 176 -28.09 -8.09 3.32
C VAL A 176 -29.36 -8.84 3.70
N GLY A 177 -29.92 -9.57 2.75
CA GLY A 177 -31.13 -10.38 2.92
C GLY A 177 -30.84 -11.83 3.30
N GLU A 178 -31.90 -12.63 3.33
CA GLU A 178 -31.83 -14.07 3.65
C GLU A 178 -31.18 -14.89 2.53
N PHE A 179 -30.64 -16.06 2.90
CA PHE A 179 -30.07 -17.05 1.99
C PHE A 179 -30.97 -18.28 1.96
N THR A 180 -31.78 -18.40 0.91
CA THR A 180 -32.85 -19.41 0.82
C THR A 180 -32.32 -20.80 0.48
N ILE A 181 -32.86 -21.85 1.12
CA ILE A 181 -32.53 -23.23 0.74
C ILE A 181 -33.33 -23.62 -0.51
N ALA A 182 -32.63 -23.95 -1.60
CA ALA A 182 -33.23 -24.37 -2.86
C ALA A 182 -33.59 -25.87 -2.81
N GLY A 183 -34.77 -26.16 -2.25
CA GLY A 183 -35.31 -27.52 -2.06
C GLY A 183 -35.48 -27.88 -0.58
N ASP A 184 -35.84 -29.13 -0.30
CA ASP A 184 -36.00 -29.64 1.06
C ASP A 184 -34.75 -30.41 1.52
N ASP A 185 -33.68 -29.66 1.81
CA ASP A 185 -32.48 -30.18 2.46
C ASP A 185 -32.24 -29.48 3.80
N PRO A 186 -32.77 -30.01 4.92
CA PRO A 186 -32.58 -29.42 6.23
C PRO A 186 -31.13 -29.46 6.73
N SER A 187 -30.22 -30.21 6.10
CA SER A 187 -28.79 -30.21 6.45
C SER A 187 -28.05 -28.94 6.01
N LEU A 188 -28.69 -28.07 5.22
CA LEU A 188 -28.12 -26.80 4.78
C LEU A 188 -28.47 -25.62 5.71
N ARG A 189 -29.34 -25.80 6.71
CA ARG A 189 -29.82 -24.73 7.60
C ARG A 189 -28.69 -24.00 8.32
N ASP A 190 -27.80 -24.73 8.99
CA ASP A 190 -26.64 -24.16 9.70
C ASP A 190 -25.74 -23.30 8.78
N ILE A 191 -25.69 -23.62 7.48
CA ILE A 191 -24.91 -22.87 6.48
C ILE A 191 -25.71 -21.66 5.97
N ALA A 192 -27.02 -21.82 5.72
CA ALA A 192 -27.95 -20.74 5.36
C ALA A 192 -27.98 -19.64 6.43
N ASP A 193 -28.15 -20.01 7.70
CA ASP A 193 -28.22 -19.07 8.83
C ASP A 193 -26.87 -18.36 9.07
N ALA A 194 -25.75 -19.04 8.80
CA ALA A 194 -24.41 -18.47 8.92
C ALA A 194 -24.04 -17.50 7.78
N LEU A 195 -24.66 -17.61 6.60
CA LEU A 195 -24.31 -16.83 5.41
C LEU A 195 -24.54 -15.30 5.57
N PRO A 196 -25.72 -14.80 5.99
CA PRO A 196 -25.93 -13.38 6.25
C PRO A 196 -24.95 -12.81 7.28
N ILE A 197 -24.64 -13.57 8.32
CA ILE A 197 -23.76 -13.17 9.43
C ILE A 197 -22.32 -13.05 8.92
N ALA A 198 -21.80 -14.09 8.25
CA ALA A 198 -20.45 -14.09 7.70
C ALA A 198 -20.26 -12.97 6.66
N VAL A 199 -21.21 -12.81 5.73
CA VAL A 199 -21.20 -11.75 4.71
C VAL A 199 -21.20 -10.37 5.38
N SER A 200 -22.06 -10.13 6.37
CA SER A 200 -22.10 -8.87 7.11
C SER A 200 -20.77 -8.60 7.85
N THR A 201 -20.20 -9.59 8.54
CA THR A 201 -18.89 -9.43 9.19
C THR A 201 -17.78 -9.12 8.17
N GLY A 202 -17.79 -9.74 7.00
CA GLY A 202 -16.87 -9.45 5.90
C GLY A 202 -17.01 -8.01 5.36
N LEU A 203 -18.24 -7.55 5.17
CA LEU A 203 -18.53 -6.18 4.70
C LEU A 203 -18.07 -5.13 5.72
N SER A 204 -18.47 -5.27 6.99
CA SER A 204 -18.02 -4.41 8.09
C SER A 204 -16.48 -4.38 8.21
N GLY A 205 -15.84 -5.54 8.06
CA GLY A 205 -14.38 -5.66 8.12
C GLY A 205 -13.63 -4.91 7.01
N ASN A 206 -14.28 -4.61 5.87
CA ASN A 206 -13.70 -3.82 4.78
C ASN A 206 -14.28 -2.39 4.74
N GLY A 207 -14.86 -1.90 5.85
CA GLY A 207 -15.34 -0.53 6.00
C GLY A 207 -16.70 -0.22 5.36
N LEU A 208 -17.43 -1.24 4.90
CA LEU A 208 -18.79 -1.09 4.40
C LEU A 208 -19.80 -1.21 5.56
N ARG A 209 -21.04 -0.77 5.33
CA ARG A 209 -22.11 -0.71 6.33
C ARG A 209 -23.23 -1.70 5.99
N PRO A 210 -23.07 -3.00 6.29
CA PRO A 210 -24.15 -3.96 6.12
C PRO A 210 -25.33 -3.61 7.03
N MET A 211 -26.54 -3.78 6.51
CA MET A 211 -27.78 -3.69 7.28
C MET A 211 -28.65 -4.90 6.93
N ALA A 212 -29.30 -5.50 7.91
CA ALA A 212 -30.27 -6.57 7.65
C ALA A 212 -31.43 -6.02 6.82
N GLU A 213 -31.85 -6.76 5.79
CA GLU A 213 -32.98 -6.35 4.94
C GLU A 213 -34.29 -6.33 5.74
N SER A 214 -35.01 -5.21 5.66
CA SER A 214 -36.32 -5.02 6.30
C SER A 214 -37.46 -5.13 5.29
N ALA A 215 -38.66 -5.48 5.77
CA ALA A 215 -39.88 -5.48 4.95
C ALA A 215 -40.22 -4.10 4.35
N GLU A 216 -39.70 -3.01 4.93
CA GLU A 216 -39.66 -1.69 4.33
C GLU A 216 -38.38 -1.54 3.48
N ALA A 217 -38.54 -1.23 2.19
CA ALA A 217 -37.42 -0.98 1.29
C ALA A 217 -36.60 0.25 1.74
N ARG A 218 -35.27 0.12 1.75
CA ARG A 218 -34.33 1.17 2.16
C ARG A 218 -33.82 1.96 0.94
N PRO A 219 -34.24 3.22 0.73
CA PRO A 219 -33.79 4.03 -0.41
C PRO A 219 -32.34 4.54 -0.27
N ASP A 220 -31.72 4.36 0.90
CA ASP A 220 -30.34 4.69 1.22
C ASP A 220 -29.35 3.52 1.01
N ALA A 221 -29.85 2.31 0.72
CA ALA A 221 -29.00 1.16 0.42
C ALA A 221 -28.40 1.27 -0.99
N GLN A 222 -27.07 1.24 -1.10
CA GLN A 222 -26.37 1.32 -2.39
C GLN A 222 -26.56 0.06 -3.25
N TYR A 223 -26.67 -1.10 -2.59
CA TYR A 223 -26.95 -2.40 -3.18
C TYR A 223 -27.78 -3.27 -2.22
N ARG A 224 -28.57 -4.19 -2.79
CA ARG A 224 -29.15 -5.36 -2.11
C ARG A 224 -28.29 -6.58 -2.41
N LEU A 225 -28.02 -7.41 -1.41
CA LEU A 225 -27.31 -8.68 -1.53
C LEU A 225 -28.15 -9.80 -0.91
N THR A 226 -28.65 -10.71 -1.76
CA THR A 226 -29.40 -11.90 -1.36
C THR A 226 -28.72 -13.16 -1.89
N GLY A 227 -29.24 -14.34 -1.55
CA GLY A 227 -28.74 -15.57 -2.15
C GLY A 227 -29.62 -16.79 -1.98
N SER A 228 -29.11 -17.90 -2.49
CA SER A 228 -29.65 -19.23 -2.25
C SER A 228 -28.54 -20.25 -2.02
N ILE A 229 -28.87 -21.37 -1.36
CA ILE A 229 -27.96 -22.48 -1.12
C ILE A 229 -28.61 -23.80 -1.58
N SER A 230 -27.83 -24.63 -2.26
CA SER A 230 -28.29 -25.88 -2.88
C SER A 230 -27.25 -27.00 -2.70
N ARG A 231 -27.72 -28.24 -2.78
CA ARG A 231 -26.86 -29.44 -2.82
C ARG A 231 -26.97 -30.12 -4.17
N ARG A 232 -25.82 -30.54 -4.74
CA ARG A 232 -25.75 -31.33 -5.97
C ARG A 232 -24.75 -32.48 -5.78
N GLY A 233 -25.24 -33.62 -5.32
CA GLY A 233 -24.39 -34.75 -4.91
C GLY A 233 -23.59 -34.40 -3.64
N SER A 234 -22.27 -34.64 -3.64
CA SER A 234 -21.37 -34.26 -2.54
C SER A 234 -21.00 -32.77 -2.51
N ALA A 235 -21.41 -31.99 -3.53
CA ALA A 235 -21.16 -30.56 -3.59
C ALA A 235 -22.30 -29.76 -2.95
N VAL A 236 -21.93 -28.74 -2.16
CA VAL A 236 -22.83 -27.66 -1.70
C VAL A 236 -22.46 -26.39 -2.47
N ARG A 237 -23.47 -25.66 -2.94
CA ARG A 237 -23.30 -24.43 -3.71
C ARG A 237 -24.09 -23.29 -3.07
N ALA A 238 -23.46 -22.15 -2.89
CA ALA A 238 -24.10 -20.89 -2.51
C ALA A 238 -24.05 -19.95 -3.72
N ASP A 239 -25.22 -19.49 -4.18
CA ASP A 239 -25.39 -18.51 -5.23
C ASP A 239 -25.79 -17.16 -4.61
N LEU A 240 -25.06 -16.11 -4.98
CA LEU A 240 -25.24 -14.74 -4.50
C LEU A 240 -25.75 -13.88 -5.64
N HIS A 241 -26.66 -12.96 -5.33
CA HIS A 241 -27.21 -11.98 -6.26
C HIS A 241 -27.06 -10.58 -5.68
N LEU A 242 -26.33 -9.71 -6.39
CA LEU A 242 -26.22 -8.31 -6.04
C LEU A 242 -27.13 -7.49 -6.96
N THR A 243 -28.11 -6.83 -6.37
CA THR A 243 -29.14 -6.06 -7.07
C THR A 243 -29.01 -4.57 -6.77
N ASP A 244 -29.18 -3.72 -7.78
CA ASP A 244 -29.37 -2.28 -7.61
C ASP A 244 -30.83 -1.99 -7.17
N PRO A 245 -31.08 -1.45 -5.96
CA PRO A 245 -32.45 -1.22 -5.48
C PRO A 245 -33.22 -0.16 -6.30
N ALA A 246 -32.54 0.67 -7.09
CA ALA A 246 -33.18 1.69 -7.92
C ALA A 246 -33.76 1.16 -9.24
N SER A 247 -33.20 0.07 -9.79
CA SER A 247 -33.65 -0.56 -11.05
C SER A 247 -34.08 -2.02 -10.92
N ASP A 248 -33.94 -2.61 -9.72
CA ASP A 248 -34.08 -4.06 -9.42
C ASP A 248 -33.23 -4.98 -10.32
N TYR A 249 -32.20 -4.41 -10.97
CA TYR A 249 -31.30 -5.13 -11.85
C TYR A 249 -30.18 -5.84 -11.09
N VAL A 250 -29.92 -7.10 -11.45
CA VAL A 250 -28.84 -7.93 -10.88
C VAL A 250 -27.48 -7.53 -11.47
N VAL A 251 -26.82 -6.56 -10.83
CA VAL A 251 -25.49 -6.02 -11.19
C VAL A 251 -24.41 -7.11 -11.21
N TRP A 252 -24.49 -8.07 -10.29
CA TRP A 252 -23.53 -9.17 -10.14
C TRP A 252 -24.20 -10.46 -9.68
N SER A 253 -23.60 -11.61 -10.00
CA SER A 253 -23.92 -12.88 -9.34
C SER A 253 -22.70 -13.78 -9.24
N LEU A 254 -22.61 -14.55 -8.16
CA LEU A 254 -21.50 -15.46 -7.88
C LEU A 254 -22.00 -16.78 -7.32
N GLY A 255 -21.65 -17.89 -7.97
CA GLY A 255 -21.88 -19.23 -7.44
C GLY A 255 -20.60 -19.84 -6.87
N MET A 256 -20.47 -19.86 -5.54
CA MET A 256 -19.40 -20.57 -4.84
C MET A 256 -19.77 -22.05 -4.65
N VAL A 257 -18.86 -22.97 -4.99
CA VAL A 257 -19.06 -24.42 -4.82
C VAL A 257 -18.00 -24.97 -3.88
N ALA A 258 -18.43 -25.76 -2.90
CA ALA A 258 -17.56 -26.46 -1.97
C ALA A 258 -17.95 -27.96 -1.91
N HIS A 259 -16.95 -28.83 -1.82
CA HIS A 259 -17.14 -30.27 -1.72
C HIS A 259 -16.81 -30.77 -0.32
N GLU A 260 -17.57 -31.78 0.14
CA GLU A 260 -17.26 -32.55 1.35
C GLU A 260 -17.05 -31.66 2.58
N GLU A 261 -16.03 -31.91 3.40
CA GLU A 261 -15.75 -31.16 4.64
C GLU A 261 -15.54 -29.65 4.43
N LYS A 262 -15.15 -29.22 3.22
CA LYS A 262 -15.00 -27.79 2.90
C LYS A 262 -16.32 -27.04 2.84
N ALA A 263 -17.47 -27.73 2.73
CA ALA A 263 -18.79 -27.11 2.71
C ALA A 263 -19.09 -26.30 3.99
N VAL A 264 -18.56 -26.71 5.15
CA VAL A 264 -18.71 -25.98 6.43
C VAL A 264 -18.08 -24.58 6.38
N ARG A 265 -17.08 -24.37 5.52
CA ARG A 265 -16.40 -23.08 5.33
C ARG A 265 -16.94 -22.25 4.17
N LEU A 266 -18.02 -22.70 3.51
CA LEU A 266 -18.68 -21.96 2.44
C LEU A 266 -19.12 -20.53 2.83
N PRO A 267 -19.59 -20.24 4.06
CA PRO A 267 -19.88 -18.86 4.49
C PRO A 267 -18.63 -17.96 4.53
N GLU A 268 -17.47 -18.51 4.91
CA GLU A 268 -16.19 -17.78 4.99
C GLU A 268 -15.71 -17.37 3.60
N PHE A 269 -15.65 -18.32 2.65
CA PHE A 269 -15.25 -18.03 1.26
C PHE A 269 -16.19 -17.03 0.59
N THR A 270 -17.50 -17.18 0.86
CA THR A 270 -18.56 -16.31 0.36
C THR A 270 -18.39 -14.88 0.87
N ALA A 271 -18.17 -14.70 2.18
CA ALA A 271 -17.94 -13.40 2.80
C ALA A 271 -16.71 -12.68 2.21
N VAL A 272 -15.60 -13.41 2.02
CA VAL A 272 -14.39 -12.86 1.39
C VAL A 272 -14.66 -12.38 -0.03
N LYS A 273 -15.32 -13.18 -0.87
CA LYS A 273 -15.64 -12.79 -2.26
C LYS A 273 -16.62 -11.62 -2.36
N ALA A 274 -17.67 -11.62 -1.54
CA ALA A 274 -18.66 -10.55 -1.49
C ALA A 274 -18.02 -9.23 -1.04
N ALA A 275 -17.23 -9.25 0.04
CA ALA A 275 -16.54 -8.07 0.55
C ALA A 275 -15.54 -7.49 -0.45
N GLN A 276 -14.77 -8.32 -1.17
CA GLN A 276 -13.87 -7.86 -2.23
C GLN A 276 -14.63 -7.15 -3.37
N MET A 277 -15.73 -7.73 -3.85
CA MET A 277 -16.50 -7.17 -4.96
C MET A 277 -17.13 -5.82 -4.55
N LEU A 278 -17.84 -5.80 -3.42
CA LEU A 278 -18.52 -4.61 -2.93
C LEU A 278 -17.56 -3.49 -2.52
N ARG A 279 -16.37 -3.82 -1.97
CA ARG A 279 -15.33 -2.82 -1.69
C ARG A 279 -14.84 -2.17 -2.98
N CYS A 280 -14.50 -2.97 -4.00
CA CYS A 280 -14.07 -2.44 -5.30
C CYS A 280 -15.16 -1.59 -5.97
N LEU A 281 -16.42 -2.05 -5.97
CA LEU A 281 -17.55 -1.28 -6.51
C LEU A 281 -17.75 0.06 -5.77
N HIS A 282 -17.58 0.08 -4.45
CA HIS A 282 -17.64 1.30 -3.65
C HIS A 282 -16.51 2.27 -4.02
N ASP A 283 -15.26 1.78 -4.03
CA ASP A 283 -14.07 2.61 -4.30
C ASP A 283 -14.01 3.14 -5.74
N LEU A 284 -14.52 2.39 -6.73
CA LEU A 284 -14.65 2.91 -8.09
C LEU A 284 -15.81 3.91 -8.20
N ARG A 285 -16.94 3.69 -7.50
CA ARG A 285 -18.12 4.55 -7.63
C ARG A 285 -18.00 5.88 -6.89
N THR A 286 -17.09 6.01 -5.91
CA THR A 286 -16.71 7.33 -5.35
C THR A 286 -15.90 8.16 -6.35
N GLN A 287 -15.06 7.53 -7.19
CA GLN A 287 -14.26 8.21 -8.21
C GLN A 287 -14.99 8.39 -9.54
N ILE A 288 -15.94 7.51 -9.86
CA ILE A 288 -16.73 7.50 -11.09
C ILE A 288 -18.22 7.36 -10.71
N PRO A 289 -18.94 8.48 -10.52
CA PRO A 289 -20.25 8.52 -9.86
C PRO A 289 -21.41 8.07 -10.77
N VAL A 290 -21.34 6.84 -11.29
CA VAL A 290 -22.37 6.26 -12.16
C VAL A 290 -23.72 6.12 -11.42
N ARG A 291 -24.80 6.42 -12.17
CA ARG A 291 -26.19 6.39 -11.70
C ARG A 291 -27.12 5.50 -12.52
N ASN A 292 -26.66 5.01 -13.67
CA ASN A 292 -27.42 4.11 -14.54
C ASN A 292 -26.94 2.65 -14.40
N THR A 293 -27.83 1.71 -14.73
CA THR A 293 -27.57 0.28 -14.66
C THR A 293 -26.38 -0.15 -15.53
N GLU A 294 -26.22 0.45 -16.71
CA GLU A 294 -25.12 0.16 -17.64
C GLU A 294 -23.75 0.53 -17.05
N GLY A 295 -23.60 1.72 -16.46
CA GLY A 295 -22.38 2.12 -15.77
C GLY A 295 -22.04 1.21 -14.58
N LEU A 296 -23.05 0.70 -13.87
CA LEU A 296 -22.86 -0.27 -12.77
C LEU A 296 -22.35 -1.64 -13.27
N ILE A 297 -22.85 -2.13 -14.41
CA ILE A 297 -22.33 -3.33 -15.06
C ILE A 297 -20.87 -3.13 -15.45
N LEU A 298 -20.53 -1.98 -16.06
CA LEU A 298 -19.17 -1.67 -16.49
C LEU A 298 -18.18 -1.55 -15.32
N LEU A 299 -18.57 -0.88 -14.21
CA LEU A 299 -17.77 -0.87 -12.99
C LEU A 299 -17.58 -2.28 -12.39
N ARG A 300 -18.61 -3.14 -12.45
CA ARG A 300 -18.52 -4.54 -12.01
C ARG A 300 -17.53 -5.32 -12.86
N GLU A 301 -17.59 -5.20 -14.19
CA GLU A 301 -16.65 -5.85 -15.10
C GLU A 301 -15.21 -5.37 -14.90
N ILE A 302 -15.00 -4.09 -14.55
CA ILE A 302 -13.68 -3.58 -14.15
C ILE A 302 -13.23 -4.25 -12.85
N CYS A 303 -14.09 -4.38 -11.84
CA CYS A 303 -13.77 -5.07 -10.59
C CYS A 303 -13.51 -6.58 -10.73
N GLU A 304 -14.13 -7.25 -11.72
CA GLU A 304 -13.84 -8.65 -12.04
C GLU A 304 -12.48 -8.78 -12.75
N ASN A 305 -12.21 -7.95 -13.76
CA ASN A 305 -10.98 -7.99 -14.56
C ASN A 305 -9.75 -7.38 -13.86
N ALA A 306 -9.93 -6.53 -12.83
CA ALA A 306 -8.84 -6.06 -11.99
C ALA A 306 -8.10 -7.21 -11.26
N ARG A 307 -8.73 -8.38 -11.11
CA ARG A 307 -8.13 -9.59 -10.54
C ARG A 307 -7.19 -10.33 -11.50
N SER A 308 -7.28 -10.10 -12.81
CA SER A 308 -6.52 -10.80 -13.85
C SER A 308 -5.46 -9.93 -14.55
N LYS A 309 -5.18 -8.72 -14.01
CA LYS A 309 -4.33 -7.66 -14.60
C LYS A 309 -4.86 -7.07 -15.92
N SER A 310 -6.04 -7.49 -16.39
CA SER A 310 -6.57 -7.14 -17.72
C SER A 310 -7.17 -5.72 -17.82
N LEU A 311 -6.63 -4.74 -17.07
CA LEU A 311 -7.06 -3.33 -17.15
C LEU A 311 -6.63 -2.68 -18.46
N GLU A 312 -5.42 -3.00 -18.94
CA GLU A 312 -4.82 -2.51 -20.20
C GLU A 312 -5.70 -2.79 -21.44
N THR A 313 -6.51 -3.86 -21.40
CA THR A 313 -7.35 -4.31 -22.51
C THR A 313 -8.85 -4.26 -22.19
N SER A 314 -9.24 -3.63 -21.08
CA SER A 314 -10.63 -3.63 -20.61
C SER A 314 -11.54 -2.81 -21.54
N SER A 315 -12.32 -3.52 -22.35
CA SER A 315 -13.41 -2.93 -23.14
C SER A 315 -14.41 -2.18 -22.27
N ALA A 316 -14.60 -2.60 -21.01
CA ALA A 316 -15.49 -1.95 -20.07
C ALA A 316 -15.03 -0.53 -19.68
N ILE A 317 -13.72 -0.29 -19.53
CA ILE A 317 -13.18 1.06 -19.29
C ILE A 317 -13.48 1.98 -20.47
N ARG A 318 -13.23 1.49 -21.69
CA ARG A 318 -13.49 2.27 -22.91
C ARG A 318 -14.99 2.55 -23.10
N ALA A 319 -15.84 1.54 -22.88
CA ALA A 319 -17.29 1.70 -22.97
C ALA A 319 -17.82 2.70 -21.93
N LEU A 320 -17.30 2.67 -20.69
CA LEU A 320 -17.68 3.58 -19.62
C LEU A 320 -17.44 5.06 -19.99
N TYR A 321 -16.29 5.35 -20.64
CA TYR A 321 -16.02 6.69 -21.18
C TYR A 321 -16.84 7.02 -22.44
N VAL A 322 -17.03 6.07 -23.36
CA VAL A 322 -17.78 6.30 -24.61
C VAL A 322 -19.27 6.53 -24.36
N ASN A 323 -19.85 5.84 -23.38
CA ASN A 323 -21.27 5.91 -23.03
C ASN A 323 -21.62 7.19 -22.25
N ASP A 324 -20.71 7.67 -21.39
CA ASP A 324 -20.85 8.97 -20.73
C ASP A 324 -19.50 9.73 -20.70
N PRO A 325 -19.18 10.46 -21.80
CA PRO A 325 -17.96 11.27 -21.89
C PRO A 325 -17.91 12.45 -20.90
N SER A 326 -19.00 12.74 -20.18
CA SER A 326 -19.07 13.85 -19.23
C SER A 326 -18.50 13.51 -17.85
N LEU A 327 -18.24 12.22 -17.56
CA LEU A 327 -17.67 11.75 -16.28
C LEU A 327 -16.14 11.90 -16.28
N PRO A 328 -15.53 12.85 -15.55
CA PRO A 328 -14.08 13.07 -15.60
C PRO A 328 -13.29 11.87 -15.05
N GLY A 329 -13.87 11.15 -14.08
CA GLY A 329 -13.30 9.90 -13.57
C GLY A 329 -13.26 8.76 -14.61
N ALA A 330 -14.28 8.64 -15.48
CA ALA A 330 -14.28 7.65 -16.56
C ALA A 330 -13.27 8.00 -17.64
N LYS A 331 -13.22 9.28 -18.04
CA LYS A 331 -12.25 9.82 -19.00
C LYS A 331 -10.81 9.67 -18.51
N GLY A 332 -10.55 10.00 -17.24
CA GLY A 332 -9.26 9.80 -16.58
C GLY A 332 -8.88 8.31 -16.48
N LEU A 333 -9.82 7.42 -16.15
CA LEU A 333 -9.56 5.97 -16.11
C LEU A 333 -9.24 5.41 -17.51
N SER A 334 -9.90 5.91 -18.55
CA SER A 334 -9.55 5.58 -19.94
C SER A 334 -8.14 6.05 -20.30
N ALA A 335 -7.74 7.26 -19.90
CA ALA A 335 -6.37 7.74 -20.08
C ALA A 335 -5.36 6.83 -19.38
N PHE A 336 -5.59 6.47 -18.10
CA PHE A 336 -4.70 5.58 -17.36
C PHE A 336 -4.57 4.18 -17.99
N ALA A 337 -5.68 3.59 -18.44
CA ALA A 337 -5.66 2.32 -19.16
C ALA A 337 -4.87 2.42 -20.49
N MET A 338 -4.98 3.53 -21.21
CA MET A 338 -4.22 3.80 -22.43
C MET A 338 -2.72 4.00 -22.17
N ALA A 339 -2.32 4.67 -21.07
CA ALA A 339 -0.92 4.79 -20.65
C ALA A 339 -0.31 3.42 -20.32
N ALA A 340 -1.03 2.59 -19.56
CA ALA A 340 -0.59 1.25 -19.19
C ALA A 340 -0.45 0.35 -20.43
N ALA A 341 -1.49 0.28 -21.28
CA ALA A 341 -1.45 -0.49 -22.54
C ALA A 341 -0.36 0.01 -23.50
N GLY A 342 -0.18 1.33 -23.59
CA GLY A 342 0.87 1.98 -24.37
C GLY A 342 2.29 1.77 -23.82
N SER A 343 2.43 1.23 -22.60
CA SER A 343 3.71 0.86 -21.99
C SER A 343 4.13 -0.59 -22.27
N SER A 344 3.28 -1.40 -22.92
CA SER A 344 3.58 -2.79 -23.25
C SER A 344 4.82 -2.96 -24.14
N GLU A 345 5.59 -4.03 -23.87
CA GLU A 345 6.89 -4.27 -24.52
C GLU A 345 6.75 -4.55 -26.04
N GLY A 346 7.28 -3.62 -26.84
CA GLY A 346 7.62 -3.85 -28.25
C GLY A 346 9.11 -4.16 -28.41
N GLY A 347 9.48 -4.78 -29.54
CA GLY A 347 10.86 -5.17 -29.85
C GLY A 347 11.81 -4.01 -30.14
N GLU A 348 12.81 -4.23 -30.99
CA GLU A 348 13.85 -3.22 -31.25
C GLU A 348 13.28 -1.88 -31.77
N ALA A 349 12.26 -1.95 -32.63
CA ALA A 349 11.47 -0.80 -33.07
C ALA A 349 10.24 -0.58 -32.18
N GLU A 350 9.92 0.69 -31.93
CA GLU A 350 8.74 1.10 -31.15
C GLU A 350 7.44 0.84 -31.91
N ASN A 351 6.48 0.15 -31.27
CA ASN A 351 5.18 -0.15 -31.86
C ASN A 351 4.37 1.16 -32.07
N PRO A 352 3.98 1.52 -33.32
CA PRO A 352 3.22 2.74 -33.60
C PRO A 352 1.88 2.80 -32.87
N ALA A 353 1.20 1.68 -32.67
CA ALA A 353 -0.06 1.63 -31.93
C ALA A 353 0.15 1.93 -30.43
N ALA A 354 1.25 1.44 -29.84
CA ALA A 354 1.60 1.76 -28.45
C ALA A 354 1.97 3.25 -28.29
N ARG A 355 2.63 3.85 -29.29
CA ARG A 355 2.86 5.31 -29.33
C ARG A 355 1.55 6.08 -29.37
N GLN A 356 0.66 5.75 -30.30
CA GLN A 356 -0.65 6.39 -30.44
C GLN A 356 -1.47 6.33 -29.14
N LEU A 357 -1.43 5.20 -28.43
CA LEU A 357 -2.08 5.05 -27.11
C LEU A 357 -1.49 6.00 -26.05
N ARG A 358 -0.17 6.21 -26.04
CA ARG A 358 0.46 7.18 -25.11
C ARG A 358 0.16 8.64 -25.48
N GLU A 359 0.17 8.99 -26.77
CA GLU A 359 -0.21 10.32 -27.26
C GLU A 359 -1.69 10.65 -26.97
N GLU A 360 -2.60 9.68 -27.16
CA GLU A 360 -4.01 9.81 -26.83
C GLU A 360 -4.26 9.86 -25.31
N SER A 361 -3.55 9.03 -24.54
CA SER A 361 -3.55 9.07 -23.07
C SER A 361 -3.14 10.43 -22.54
N GLN A 362 -2.01 10.99 -23.01
CA GLN A 362 -1.50 12.27 -22.55
C GLN A 362 -2.53 13.37 -22.80
N ARG A 363 -3.06 13.45 -24.02
CA ARG A 363 -4.09 14.43 -24.40
C ARG A 363 -5.33 14.35 -23.50
N LEU A 364 -5.84 13.14 -23.23
CA LEU A 364 -7.01 12.93 -22.37
C LEU A 364 -6.71 13.26 -20.89
N ALA A 365 -5.51 12.94 -20.40
CA ALA A 365 -5.10 13.23 -19.03
C ALA A 365 -4.91 14.75 -18.82
N GLU A 366 -4.24 15.44 -19.73
CA GLU A 366 -4.06 16.90 -19.71
C GLU A 366 -5.40 17.65 -19.76
N GLU A 367 -6.33 17.19 -20.60
CA GLU A 367 -7.68 17.75 -20.69
C GLU A 367 -8.43 17.62 -19.35
N VAL A 368 -8.48 16.42 -18.77
CA VAL A 368 -9.10 16.18 -17.46
C VAL A 368 -8.42 16.97 -16.32
N LEU A 369 -7.08 17.06 -16.34
CA LEU A 369 -6.32 17.82 -15.34
C LEU A 369 -6.47 19.34 -15.47
N SER A 370 -6.97 19.83 -16.61
CA SER A 370 -7.32 21.26 -16.79
C SER A 370 -8.65 21.64 -16.12
N GLU A 371 -9.58 20.68 -16.01
CA GLU A 371 -10.90 20.86 -15.36
C GLU A 371 -10.85 20.47 -13.86
N ASP A 372 -10.20 19.34 -13.56
CA ASP A 372 -9.95 18.81 -12.22
C ASP A 372 -8.44 18.55 -12.01
N PRO A 373 -7.68 19.55 -11.53
CA PRO A 373 -6.26 19.39 -11.21
C PRO A 373 -5.93 18.37 -10.11
N HIS A 374 -6.92 17.75 -9.47
CA HIS A 374 -6.73 16.70 -8.48
C HIS A 374 -7.12 15.30 -8.98
N ASN A 375 -7.58 15.17 -10.22
CA ASN A 375 -8.15 13.92 -10.73
C ASN A 375 -7.20 12.72 -10.53
N LEU A 376 -7.71 11.70 -9.85
CA LEU A 376 -6.97 10.49 -9.49
C LEU A 376 -6.36 9.81 -10.72
N PHE A 377 -7.22 9.40 -11.65
CA PHE A 377 -6.81 8.53 -12.74
C PHE A 377 -6.02 9.29 -13.80
N ALA A 378 -6.33 10.56 -14.06
CA ALA A 378 -5.47 11.38 -14.93
C ALA A 378 -4.08 11.62 -14.31
N SER A 379 -3.97 11.75 -12.98
CA SER A 379 -2.66 11.80 -12.30
C SER A 379 -1.90 10.47 -12.41
N LEU A 380 -2.58 9.33 -12.34
CA LEU A 380 -1.99 8.00 -12.56
C LEU A 380 -1.59 7.79 -14.04
N ALA A 381 -2.36 8.31 -15.00
CA ALA A 381 -2.01 8.30 -16.42
C ALA A 381 -0.70 9.04 -16.69
N MET A 382 -0.54 10.24 -16.11
CA MET A 382 0.72 10.98 -16.19
C MET A 382 1.87 10.21 -15.51
N ALA A 383 1.68 9.62 -14.33
CA ALA A 383 2.70 8.80 -13.69
C ALA A 383 3.18 7.64 -14.59
N ALA A 384 2.26 6.93 -15.24
CA ALA A 384 2.59 5.83 -16.15
C ALA A 384 3.31 6.31 -17.45
N LEU A 385 3.01 7.53 -17.92
CA LEU A 385 3.73 8.14 -19.04
C LEU A 385 5.18 8.52 -18.65
N GLU A 386 5.39 9.11 -17.47
CA GLU A 386 6.74 9.44 -17.00
C GLU A 386 7.56 8.20 -16.62
N ALA A 387 6.90 7.15 -16.14
CA ALA A 387 7.51 5.82 -15.99
C ALA A 387 8.09 5.32 -17.33
N HIS A 388 7.32 5.42 -18.43
CA HIS A 388 7.79 5.06 -19.78
C HIS A 388 8.97 5.92 -20.26
N ASN A 389 8.96 7.22 -19.92
CA ASN A 389 10.05 8.15 -20.21
C ASN A 389 11.32 7.88 -19.36
N GLY A 390 11.16 7.20 -18.22
CA GLY A 390 12.22 7.00 -17.24
C GLY A 390 12.57 8.26 -16.44
N ASP A 391 11.59 9.14 -16.22
CA ASP A 391 11.71 10.27 -15.28
C ASP A 391 11.13 9.88 -13.91
N TRP A 392 12.02 9.34 -13.07
CA TRP A 392 11.71 8.91 -11.70
C TRP A 392 11.22 10.04 -10.78
N LEU A 393 11.55 11.31 -11.09
CA LEU A 393 11.16 12.46 -10.27
C LEU A 393 9.76 12.94 -10.65
N ALA A 394 9.46 13.01 -11.95
CA ALA A 394 8.12 13.32 -12.44
C ALA A 394 7.13 12.19 -12.10
N GLU A 395 7.53 10.92 -12.22
CA GLU A 395 6.72 9.77 -11.79
C GLU A 395 6.37 9.86 -10.29
N GLU A 396 7.35 10.07 -9.39
CA GLU A 396 7.04 10.20 -7.96
C GLU A 396 6.12 11.42 -7.70
N ALA A 397 6.34 12.54 -8.38
CA ALA A 397 5.50 13.73 -8.21
C ALA A 397 4.04 13.48 -8.60
N TRP A 398 3.78 12.74 -9.68
CA TRP A 398 2.43 12.36 -10.11
C TRP A 398 1.80 11.29 -9.21
N LEU A 399 2.55 10.28 -8.76
CA LEU A 399 2.08 9.29 -7.80
C LEU A 399 1.74 9.94 -6.44
N LEU A 400 2.55 10.87 -5.96
CA LEU A 400 2.28 11.66 -4.76
C LEU A 400 1.16 12.69 -4.94
N ARG A 401 0.83 13.10 -6.18
CA ARG A 401 -0.36 13.92 -6.47
C ARG A 401 -1.62 13.06 -6.37
N ALA A 402 -1.62 11.89 -6.99
CA ALA A 402 -2.70 10.92 -6.92
C ALA A 402 -2.99 10.48 -5.46
N ALA A 403 -1.94 10.17 -4.69
CA ALA A 403 -2.05 9.72 -3.30
C ALA A 403 -2.61 10.75 -2.30
N ARG A 404 -2.82 12.02 -2.71
CA ARG A 404 -3.50 13.05 -1.89
C ARG A 404 -5.02 12.86 -1.86
N GLN A 405 -5.58 12.11 -2.81
CA GLN A 405 -6.97 11.65 -2.78
C GLN A 405 -7.13 10.64 -1.63
N ALA A 406 -7.59 11.11 -0.46
CA ALA A 406 -7.63 10.30 0.76
C ALA A 406 -8.47 9.02 0.59
N ASP A 407 -9.63 9.14 -0.06
CA ASP A 407 -10.59 8.05 -0.27
C ASP A 407 -10.17 7.05 -1.37
N ALA A 408 -9.02 7.30 -2.04
CA ALA A 408 -8.55 6.53 -3.20
C ALA A 408 -7.14 5.93 -3.04
N ARG A 409 -6.54 5.96 -1.84
CA ARG A 409 -5.16 5.47 -1.59
C ARG A 409 -4.93 4.04 -2.07
N ASN A 410 -5.93 3.18 -1.95
CA ASN A 410 -5.91 1.80 -2.43
C ASN A 410 -5.72 1.71 -3.96
N LEU A 411 -6.36 2.60 -4.73
CA LEU A 411 -6.26 2.62 -6.19
C LEU A 411 -4.85 3.03 -6.65
N VAL A 412 -4.17 3.93 -5.90
CA VAL A 412 -2.76 4.33 -6.12
C VAL A 412 -1.74 3.29 -5.61
N THR A 413 -2.16 2.33 -4.77
CA THR A 413 -1.23 1.42 -4.06
C THR A 413 -0.50 0.48 -5.01
N SER A 414 -1.08 0.10 -6.16
CA SER A 414 -0.38 -0.72 -7.17
C SER A 414 0.91 -0.05 -7.64
N ASP A 415 0.77 1.19 -8.11
CA ASP A 415 1.76 1.92 -8.86
C ASP A 415 2.82 2.51 -7.92
N MET A 416 2.40 3.02 -6.76
CA MET A 416 3.31 3.43 -5.69
C MET A 416 4.17 2.27 -5.19
N VAL A 417 3.61 1.07 -4.98
CA VAL A 417 4.39 -0.12 -4.59
C VAL A 417 5.33 -0.56 -5.71
N ALA A 418 4.93 -0.44 -6.98
CA ALA A 418 5.80 -0.77 -8.11
C ALA A 418 6.99 0.22 -8.23
N PHE A 419 6.73 1.52 -8.16
CA PHE A 419 7.73 2.59 -8.18
C PHE A 419 8.72 2.47 -7.02
N LEU A 420 8.24 2.32 -5.79
CA LEU A 420 9.08 2.17 -4.60
C LEU A 420 9.97 0.92 -4.71
N ARG A 421 9.47 -0.19 -5.30
CA ARG A 421 10.29 -1.38 -5.57
C ARG A 421 11.32 -1.17 -6.69
N ARG A 422 10.98 -0.44 -7.78
CA ARG A 422 11.94 -0.08 -8.84
C ARG A 422 13.03 0.89 -8.38
N THR A 423 12.75 1.67 -7.34
CA THR A 423 13.71 2.62 -6.76
C THR A 423 14.40 2.12 -5.49
N GLY A 424 14.16 0.86 -5.10
CA GLY A 424 14.84 0.19 -3.98
C GLY A 424 14.34 0.52 -2.57
N ARG A 425 13.19 1.21 -2.44
CA ARG A 425 12.50 1.60 -1.19
C ARG A 425 11.45 0.54 -0.81
N VAL A 426 11.89 -0.71 -0.66
CA VAL A 426 11.06 -1.91 -0.47
C VAL A 426 10.37 -1.92 0.90
N GLU A 427 11.04 -1.44 1.96
CA GLU A 427 10.45 -1.27 3.30
C GLU A 427 9.27 -0.28 3.30
N GLU A 428 9.41 0.83 2.58
CA GLU A 428 8.38 1.86 2.42
C GLU A 428 7.18 1.33 1.63
N ALA A 429 7.44 0.55 0.57
CA ALA A 429 6.40 -0.17 -0.16
C ALA A 429 5.63 -1.14 0.76
N SER A 430 6.32 -1.85 1.66
CA SER A 430 5.66 -2.74 2.64
C SER A 430 4.83 -1.95 3.65
N PHE A 431 5.27 -0.75 4.04
CA PHE A 431 4.48 0.13 4.92
C PHE A 431 3.19 0.61 4.23
N GLY A 432 3.28 1.14 3.01
CA GLY A 432 2.11 1.59 2.25
C GLY A 432 1.10 0.48 1.97
N LEU A 433 1.58 -0.72 1.58
CA LEU A 433 0.70 -1.87 1.35
C LEU A 433 0.08 -2.43 2.64
N ARG A 434 0.76 -2.30 3.79
CA ARG A 434 0.18 -2.60 5.10
C ARG A 434 -0.95 -1.64 5.47
N ASP A 435 -0.86 -0.35 5.12
CA ASP A 435 -1.93 0.63 5.37
C ASP A 435 -3.18 0.29 4.54
N THR A 436 -3.02 0.02 3.24
CA THR A 436 -4.12 -0.38 2.36
C THR A 436 -4.81 -1.68 2.80
N LEU A 437 -4.07 -2.64 3.39
CA LEU A 437 -4.65 -3.87 3.96
C LEU A 437 -5.47 -3.65 5.24
N ARG A 438 -5.42 -2.46 5.88
CA ARG A 438 -6.30 -2.13 7.02
C ARG A 438 -7.75 -1.90 6.57
N SER A 439 -7.95 -1.25 5.43
CA SER A 439 -9.26 -1.01 4.82
C SER A 439 -9.71 -2.13 3.87
N HIS A 440 -8.76 -2.97 3.42
CA HIS A 440 -9.00 -4.09 2.49
C HIS A 440 -8.57 -5.47 3.06
N PRO A 441 -8.88 -5.84 4.32
CA PRO A 441 -8.34 -7.05 4.93
C PRO A 441 -8.79 -8.35 4.25
N SER A 442 -9.83 -8.33 3.41
CA SER A 442 -10.27 -9.49 2.62
C SER A 442 -9.65 -9.58 1.21
N SER A 443 -8.79 -8.65 0.79
CA SER A 443 -8.26 -8.62 -0.59
C SER A 443 -7.18 -9.66 -0.87
N SER A 444 -7.53 -10.70 -1.63
CA SER A 444 -6.58 -11.72 -2.13
C SER A 444 -5.43 -11.11 -2.92
N VAL A 445 -5.70 -10.07 -3.72
CA VAL A 445 -4.69 -9.34 -4.52
C VAL A 445 -3.69 -8.65 -3.60
N TRP A 446 -4.15 -7.85 -2.63
CA TRP A 446 -3.24 -7.10 -1.76
C TRP A 446 -2.45 -8.01 -0.81
N ARG A 447 -3.06 -9.09 -0.30
CA ARG A 447 -2.36 -10.09 0.52
C ARG A 447 -1.33 -10.87 -0.28
N THR A 448 -1.67 -11.33 -1.49
CA THR A 448 -0.72 -12.04 -2.37
C THR A 448 0.45 -11.13 -2.76
N ARG A 449 0.19 -9.86 -3.08
CA ARG A 449 1.23 -8.84 -3.32
C ARG A 449 2.07 -8.56 -2.07
N ARG A 450 1.46 -8.53 -0.88
CA ARG A 450 2.20 -8.36 0.38
C ARG A 450 3.07 -9.58 0.68
N GLY A 451 2.56 -10.79 0.52
CA GLY A 451 3.34 -12.01 0.70
C GLY A 451 4.58 -12.03 -0.20
N TRP A 452 4.43 -11.63 -1.47
CA TRP A 452 5.54 -11.47 -2.39
C TRP A 452 6.51 -10.33 -2.00
N LEU A 453 6.00 -9.22 -1.47
CA LEU A 453 6.82 -8.07 -1.04
C LEU A 453 7.62 -8.38 0.23
N GLU A 454 7.04 -9.07 1.20
CA GLU A 454 7.74 -9.56 2.39
C GLU A 454 8.80 -10.61 2.00
N ALA A 455 8.53 -11.49 1.03
CA ALA A 455 9.54 -12.38 0.45
C ALA A 455 10.67 -11.59 -0.24
N SER A 456 10.32 -10.50 -0.93
CA SER A 456 11.29 -9.58 -1.56
C SER A 456 12.24 -8.90 -0.57
N MET A 457 11.96 -8.94 0.74
CA MET A 457 12.81 -8.40 1.81
C MET A 457 13.45 -9.51 2.67
N GLY A 458 13.26 -10.79 2.34
CA GLY A 458 13.70 -11.91 3.17
C GLY A 458 12.80 -12.22 4.39
N ASN A 459 11.64 -11.56 4.54
CA ASN A 459 10.65 -11.81 5.59
C ASN A 459 9.81 -13.07 5.31
N LEU A 460 10.46 -14.19 5.00
CA LEU A 460 9.86 -15.44 4.48
C LEU A 460 8.73 -16.00 5.36
N ALA A 461 8.79 -15.76 6.67
CA ALA A 461 7.77 -16.20 7.61
C ALA A 461 6.50 -15.34 7.59
N GLU A 462 6.58 -14.04 7.24
CA GLU A 462 5.39 -13.20 6.99
C GLU A 462 4.86 -13.45 5.58
N ALA A 463 5.76 -13.64 4.61
CA ALA A 463 5.40 -14.00 3.24
C ALA A 463 4.46 -15.22 3.20
N ARG A 464 4.86 -16.32 3.87
CA ARG A 464 4.04 -17.52 3.97
C ARG A 464 2.72 -17.29 4.71
N ARG A 465 2.71 -16.50 5.80
CA ARG A 465 1.45 -16.17 6.52
C ARG A 465 0.42 -15.48 5.64
N GLU A 466 0.82 -14.54 4.78
CA GLU A 466 -0.11 -13.89 3.86
C GLU A 466 -0.64 -14.87 2.80
N PHE A 467 0.22 -15.72 2.23
CA PHE A 467 -0.22 -16.78 1.32
C PHE A 467 -1.18 -17.77 1.99
N ASP A 468 -0.89 -18.19 3.23
CA ASP A 468 -1.73 -19.08 4.05
C ASP A 468 -3.09 -18.43 4.41
N ILE A 469 -3.21 -17.09 4.40
CA ILE A 469 -4.50 -16.40 4.57
C ILE A 469 -5.30 -16.44 3.27
N VAL A 470 -4.67 -16.20 2.12
CA VAL A 470 -5.36 -16.22 0.82
C VAL A 470 -5.84 -17.63 0.48
N GLU A 471 -4.99 -18.66 0.61
CA GLU A 471 -5.39 -20.06 0.35
C GLU A 471 -6.56 -20.51 1.24
N ARG A 472 -6.66 -19.97 2.46
CA ARG A 472 -7.77 -20.27 3.38
C ARG A 472 -9.03 -19.47 3.06
N GLY A 473 -8.96 -18.18 2.75
CA GLY A 473 -10.14 -17.34 2.52
C GLY A 473 -10.66 -17.33 1.08
N ASP A 474 -9.78 -17.60 0.11
CA ASP A 474 -10.04 -17.57 -1.33
C ASP A 474 -9.32 -18.75 -2.02
N PRO A 475 -9.74 -20.00 -1.75
CA PRO A 475 -9.10 -21.19 -2.30
C PRO A 475 -9.21 -21.21 -3.83
N GLY A 476 -8.08 -21.36 -4.51
CA GLY A 476 -8.00 -21.31 -5.98
C GLY A 476 -7.84 -19.91 -6.59
N PHE A 477 -7.48 -18.89 -5.79
CA PHE A 477 -7.11 -17.57 -6.33
C PHE A 477 -5.89 -17.66 -7.27
N GLU A 478 -6.09 -17.36 -8.56
CA GLU A 478 -5.13 -17.67 -9.64
C GLU A 478 -3.72 -17.07 -9.42
N GLU A 479 -3.62 -15.80 -9.02
CA GLU A 479 -2.30 -15.17 -8.80
C GLU A 479 -1.51 -15.84 -7.67
N LEU A 480 -2.17 -16.48 -6.69
CA LEU A 480 -1.50 -17.10 -5.55
C LEU A 480 -0.61 -18.25 -6.01
N ALA A 481 -1.11 -19.12 -6.90
CA ALA A 481 -0.35 -20.25 -7.42
C ALA A 481 0.91 -19.82 -8.18
N GLN A 482 0.87 -18.69 -8.90
CA GLN A 482 2.06 -18.13 -9.54
C GLN A 482 3.07 -17.62 -8.49
N ARG A 483 2.61 -16.96 -7.42
CA ARG A 483 3.49 -16.37 -6.40
C ARG A 483 4.07 -17.39 -5.43
N THR A 484 3.34 -18.43 -5.05
CA THR A 484 3.88 -19.52 -4.22
C THR A 484 4.91 -20.35 -4.98
N ASP A 485 4.74 -20.54 -6.28
CA ASP A 485 5.74 -21.18 -7.15
C ASP A 485 7.01 -20.32 -7.31
N GLN A 486 6.85 -19.01 -7.59
CA GLN A 486 7.97 -18.07 -7.65
C GLN A 486 8.70 -17.93 -6.30
N PHE A 487 7.96 -18.02 -5.19
CA PHE A 487 8.51 -18.02 -3.83
C PHE A 487 9.36 -19.27 -3.57
N ALA A 488 8.84 -20.46 -3.89
CA ALA A 488 9.56 -21.72 -3.70
C ALA A 488 10.85 -21.76 -4.54
N LEU A 489 10.79 -21.28 -5.79
CA LEU A 489 11.92 -21.28 -6.73
C LEU A 489 13.15 -20.50 -6.24
N PHE A 490 12.94 -19.33 -5.62
CA PHE A 490 14.02 -18.42 -5.26
C PHE A 490 14.31 -18.31 -3.75
N HIS A 491 13.37 -18.72 -2.88
CA HIS A 491 13.43 -18.46 -1.44
C HIS A 491 13.15 -19.68 -0.54
N GLU A 492 12.88 -20.87 -1.09
CA GLU A 492 12.80 -22.11 -0.32
C GLU A 492 14.05 -22.98 -0.57
N GLU A 493 14.34 -23.90 0.35
CA GLU A 493 15.50 -24.82 0.22
C GLU A 493 15.44 -25.58 -1.11
N PRO A 494 16.49 -25.55 -1.96
CA PRO A 494 16.38 -26.01 -3.35
C PRO A 494 15.93 -27.47 -3.49
N ALA A 495 16.35 -28.35 -2.57
CA ALA A 495 15.91 -29.75 -2.54
C ALA A 495 14.39 -29.89 -2.28
N ILE A 496 13.85 -29.11 -1.34
CA ILE A 496 12.42 -29.10 -1.00
C ILE A 496 11.59 -28.51 -2.15
N ALA A 497 12.08 -27.44 -2.77
CA ALA A 497 11.45 -26.84 -3.94
C ALA A 497 11.42 -27.82 -5.14
N LEU A 498 12.53 -28.53 -5.39
CA LEU A 498 12.66 -29.50 -6.47
C LEU A 498 11.77 -30.74 -6.25
N GLU A 499 11.68 -31.25 -5.02
CA GLU A 499 10.78 -32.35 -4.65
C GLU A 499 9.31 -31.95 -4.91
N LYS A 500 8.87 -30.82 -4.36
CA LYS A 500 7.51 -30.29 -4.57
C LYS A 500 7.19 -30.07 -6.05
N LYS A 501 8.12 -29.50 -6.81
CA LYS A 501 7.98 -29.26 -8.25
C LYS A 501 7.77 -30.57 -9.01
N ARG A 502 8.62 -31.58 -8.77
CA ARG A 502 8.50 -32.91 -9.38
C ARG A 502 7.20 -33.62 -8.97
N ALA A 503 6.80 -33.53 -7.70
CA ALA A 503 5.55 -34.11 -7.21
C ALA A 503 4.30 -33.45 -7.86
N ALA A 504 4.29 -32.13 -8.00
CA ALA A 504 3.19 -31.41 -8.66
C ALA A 504 3.05 -31.77 -10.14
N ILE A 505 4.18 -31.91 -10.86
CA ILE A 505 4.19 -32.34 -12.27
C ILE A 505 3.69 -33.79 -12.41
N ALA A 506 4.11 -34.69 -11.53
CA ALA A 506 3.64 -36.07 -11.50
C ALA A 506 2.12 -36.15 -11.22
N ALA A 507 1.62 -35.38 -10.25
CA ALA A 507 0.20 -35.29 -9.92
C ALA A 507 -0.64 -34.68 -11.06
N ALA A 508 -0.06 -33.80 -11.89
CA ALA A 508 -0.72 -33.23 -13.06
C ALA A 508 -0.89 -34.21 -14.24
N GLY A 509 -0.26 -35.40 -14.19
CA GLY A 509 -0.44 -36.47 -15.19
C GLY A 509 0.05 -36.14 -16.60
N ARG A 510 0.84 -35.07 -16.77
CA ARG A 510 1.31 -34.55 -18.05
C ARG A 510 2.83 -34.33 -18.06
N PRO A 511 3.49 -34.30 -19.24
CA PRO A 511 4.89 -33.85 -19.30
C PRO A 511 5.03 -32.40 -18.79
N PRO A 512 6.21 -32.04 -18.24
CA PRO A 512 6.48 -30.68 -17.79
C PRO A 512 6.55 -29.69 -18.97
N ASP A 513 6.06 -28.47 -18.76
CA ASP A 513 6.15 -27.38 -19.74
C ASP A 513 7.55 -26.72 -19.79
N ASN A 514 7.71 -25.65 -20.58
CA ASN A 514 9.00 -24.93 -20.68
C ASN A 514 9.43 -24.28 -19.35
N ARG A 515 8.49 -23.68 -18.61
CA ARG A 515 8.74 -23.02 -17.33
C ARG A 515 9.12 -24.06 -16.28
N GLU A 516 8.39 -25.16 -16.22
CA GLU A 516 8.64 -26.27 -15.30
C GLU A 516 9.99 -26.96 -15.57
N ARG A 517 10.37 -27.15 -16.83
CA ARG A 517 11.71 -27.65 -17.19
C ARG A 517 12.83 -26.68 -16.78
N CYS A 518 12.65 -25.38 -17.01
CA CYS A 518 13.59 -24.35 -16.55
C CYS A 518 13.72 -24.33 -15.02
N GLN A 519 12.60 -24.38 -14.30
CA GLN A 519 12.58 -24.43 -12.84
C GLN A 519 13.28 -25.67 -12.28
N ILE A 520 13.07 -26.84 -12.89
CA ILE A 520 13.78 -28.08 -12.52
C ILE A 520 15.28 -27.93 -12.78
N ALA A 521 15.70 -27.49 -13.97
CA ALA A 521 17.11 -27.33 -14.31
C ALA A 521 17.83 -26.38 -13.35
N PHE A 522 17.26 -25.20 -13.07
CA PHE A 522 17.82 -24.24 -12.13
C PHE A 522 17.96 -24.81 -10.70
N LEU A 523 16.95 -25.53 -10.20
CA LEU A 523 16.99 -26.13 -8.87
C LEU A 523 17.95 -27.33 -8.77
N GLU A 524 18.16 -28.06 -9.87
CA GLU A 524 19.19 -29.10 -9.97
C GLU A 524 20.59 -28.50 -9.97
N GLU A 525 20.85 -27.45 -10.77
CA GLU A 525 22.15 -26.77 -10.79
C GLU A 525 22.46 -26.04 -9.47
N LYS A 526 21.45 -25.53 -8.74
CA LYS A 526 21.62 -25.03 -7.37
C LYS A 526 21.99 -26.11 -6.33
N LEU A 527 21.90 -27.39 -6.68
CA LEU A 527 22.30 -28.52 -5.85
C LEU A 527 23.60 -29.20 -6.35
N ALA A 528 24.12 -28.78 -7.50
CA ALA A 528 25.39 -29.25 -8.03
C ALA A 528 26.58 -28.62 -7.28
N SER A 529 27.68 -29.35 -7.17
CA SER A 529 28.95 -28.80 -6.68
C SER A 529 29.64 -27.87 -7.68
N GLU A 530 29.37 -28.10 -8.97
CA GLU A 530 29.88 -27.33 -10.12
C GLU A 530 28.70 -27.11 -11.09
N PRO A 531 27.99 -25.97 -11.01
CA PRO A 531 26.74 -25.75 -11.77
C PRO A 531 26.93 -25.55 -13.29
N ASP A 532 26.17 -26.25 -14.13
CA ASP A 532 26.11 -25.98 -15.57
C ASP A 532 25.13 -24.85 -15.89
N VAL A 533 25.64 -23.61 -15.83
CA VAL A 533 24.86 -22.41 -16.16
C VAL A 533 24.45 -22.38 -17.65
N ALA A 534 25.18 -23.04 -18.55
CA ALA A 534 24.82 -23.10 -19.97
C ALA A 534 23.62 -24.03 -20.23
N ARG A 535 23.48 -25.12 -19.47
CA ARG A 535 22.26 -25.92 -19.40
C ARG A 535 21.07 -25.07 -18.97
N VAL A 536 21.19 -24.31 -17.87
CA VAL A 536 20.10 -23.44 -17.40
C VAL A 536 19.72 -22.41 -18.46
N ASP A 537 20.71 -21.72 -19.03
CA ASP A 537 20.52 -20.70 -20.07
C ASP A 537 19.73 -21.24 -21.29
N SER A 538 20.17 -22.37 -21.84
CA SER A 538 19.53 -23.00 -23.00
C SER A 538 18.10 -23.50 -22.73
N VAL A 539 17.81 -24.02 -21.53
CA VAL A 539 16.47 -24.49 -21.14
C VAL A 539 15.55 -23.32 -20.77
N CYS A 540 16.08 -22.27 -20.17
CA CYS A 540 15.35 -21.10 -19.67
C CYS A 540 15.18 -19.96 -20.70
N VAL A 541 15.58 -20.14 -21.97
CA VAL A 541 15.53 -19.10 -23.02
C VAL A 541 14.14 -18.45 -23.26
N ARG A 542 13.04 -19.07 -22.77
CA ARG A 542 11.67 -18.50 -22.82
C ARG A 542 11.14 -18.00 -21.47
N THR A 543 11.99 -17.99 -20.44
CA THR A 543 11.65 -17.51 -19.09
C THR A 543 11.85 -16.00 -19.02
N GLN A 544 11.08 -15.32 -18.14
CA GLN A 544 11.16 -13.88 -17.94
C GLN A 544 12.59 -13.43 -17.59
N ILE A 545 13.00 -12.27 -18.09
CA ILE A 545 14.41 -11.84 -18.04
C ILE A 545 14.89 -11.53 -16.62
N ASP A 546 14.03 -10.95 -15.77
CA ASP A 546 14.29 -10.73 -14.35
C ASP A 546 14.52 -12.06 -13.60
N TRP A 547 13.84 -13.14 -14.00
CA TRP A 547 14.09 -14.48 -13.45
C TRP A 547 15.45 -15.02 -13.93
N ARG A 548 15.78 -14.90 -15.22
CA ARG A 548 17.09 -15.35 -15.77
C ARG A 548 18.27 -14.63 -15.11
N ILE A 549 18.14 -13.31 -14.89
CA ILE A 549 19.13 -12.49 -14.17
C ILE A 549 19.35 -13.00 -12.73
N ARG A 550 18.28 -13.30 -11.99
CA ARG A 550 18.40 -13.90 -10.64
C ARG A 550 18.99 -15.30 -10.70
N MET A 551 18.61 -16.12 -11.69
CA MET A 551 19.14 -17.47 -11.85
C MET A 551 20.65 -17.46 -12.08
N PHE A 552 21.14 -16.65 -13.02
CA PHE A 552 22.57 -16.52 -13.29
C PHE A 552 23.34 -15.94 -12.09
N THR A 553 22.78 -14.93 -11.41
CA THR A 553 23.39 -14.35 -10.19
C THR A 553 23.48 -15.37 -9.06
N GLN A 554 22.43 -16.16 -8.81
CA GLN A 554 22.43 -17.20 -7.77
C GLN A 554 23.33 -18.41 -8.11
N LEU A 555 23.71 -18.59 -9.37
CA LEU A 555 24.69 -19.59 -9.83
C LEU A 555 26.12 -19.00 -10.00
N GLY A 556 26.32 -17.71 -9.70
CA GLY A 556 27.62 -17.04 -9.76
C GLY A 556 28.05 -16.50 -11.13
N ASP A 557 27.30 -16.73 -12.20
CA ASP A 557 27.60 -16.22 -13.55
C ASP A 557 27.08 -14.77 -13.70
N LEU A 558 27.82 -13.86 -13.09
CA LEU A 558 27.53 -12.42 -13.19
C LEU A 558 27.67 -11.90 -14.63
N ASP A 559 28.51 -12.53 -15.47
CA ASP A 559 28.71 -12.09 -16.84
C ASP A 559 27.47 -12.33 -17.71
N ARG A 560 26.77 -13.47 -17.55
CA ARG A 560 25.43 -13.66 -18.12
C ARG A 560 24.39 -12.75 -17.46
N ALA A 561 24.42 -12.58 -16.14
CA ALA A 561 23.47 -11.69 -15.46
C ALA A 561 23.53 -10.25 -16.00
N PHE A 562 24.74 -9.69 -16.18
CA PHE A 562 24.93 -8.38 -16.82
C PHE A 562 24.67 -8.42 -18.34
N ALA A 563 24.86 -9.56 -19.01
CA ALA A 563 24.55 -9.68 -20.44
C ALA A 563 23.05 -9.53 -20.73
N GLU A 564 22.19 -10.15 -19.92
CA GLU A 564 20.73 -9.99 -20.00
C GLU A 564 20.30 -8.54 -19.80
N VAL A 565 20.87 -7.87 -18.80
CA VAL A 565 20.53 -6.47 -18.49
C VAL A 565 20.86 -5.51 -19.65
N ARG A 566 21.77 -5.85 -20.57
CA ARG A 566 22.02 -5.02 -21.78
C ARG A 566 20.82 -4.92 -22.73
N SER A 567 19.79 -5.75 -22.59
CA SER A 567 18.53 -5.58 -23.33
C SER A 567 17.52 -4.67 -22.62
N PHE A 568 17.76 -4.28 -21.36
CA PHE A 568 16.87 -3.36 -20.64
C PHE A 568 16.89 -1.99 -21.33
N ARG A 569 15.70 -1.42 -21.53
CA ARG A 569 15.52 -0.07 -22.05
C ARG A 569 14.96 0.80 -20.92
N LYS A 570 15.71 1.83 -20.50
CA LYS A 570 15.32 2.76 -19.42
C LYS A 570 13.84 3.17 -19.55
N GLY A 571 13.08 3.03 -18.46
CA GLY A 571 11.66 3.37 -18.39
C GLY A 571 10.69 2.38 -19.07
N ARG A 572 11.17 1.57 -20.01
CA ARG A 572 10.33 0.67 -20.83
C ARG A 572 10.15 -0.73 -20.25
N SER A 573 10.49 -0.94 -18.97
CA SER A 573 10.32 -2.21 -18.28
C SER A 573 10.04 -2.02 -16.79
N TYR A 574 9.55 -3.07 -16.13
CA TYR A 574 9.50 -3.16 -14.66
C TYR A 574 10.64 -4.03 -14.08
N HIS A 575 11.66 -4.34 -14.89
CA HIS A 575 12.67 -5.32 -14.55
C HIS A 575 13.73 -4.78 -13.57
N GLU A 576 13.84 -3.47 -13.35
CA GLU A 576 14.80 -2.87 -12.41
C GLU A 576 14.55 -3.31 -10.96
N ILE A 577 13.32 -3.73 -10.65
CA ILE A 577 12.95 -4.41 -9.39
C ILE A 577 13.92 -5.55 -9.06
N VAL A 578 14.50 -6.21 -10.08
CA VAL A 578 15.43 -7.32 -9.92
C VAL A 578 16.62 -6.95 -9.04
N PHE A 579 17.17 -5.74 -9.14
CA PHE A 579 18.42 -5.37 -8.48
C PHE A 579 18.31 -5.31 -6.94
N PHE A 580 17.10 -5.22 -6.40
CA PHE A 580 16.83 -4.95 -4.99
C PHE A 580 16.40 -6.18 -4.19
N TYR A 581 16.34 -7.37 -4.79
CA TYR A 581 16.16 -8.62 -4.04
C TYR A 581 17.43 -8.96 -3.21
N PRO A 582 17.32 -9.55 -2.00
CA PRO A 582 18.48 -9.91 -1.16
C PRO A 582 19.50 -10.81 -1.86
N ASP A 583 19.03 -11.79 -2.64
CA ASP A 583 19.87 -12.71 -3.43
C ASP A 583 20.68 -12.05 -4.56
N MET A 584 20.43 -10.76 -4.83
CA MET A 584 21.15 -9.96 -5.83
C MET A 584 22.29 -9.13 -5.22
N ALA A 585 22.65 -9.34 -3.94
CA ALA A 585 23.83 -8.72 -3.34
C ALA A 585 25.15 -8.97 -4.12
N PRO A 586 25.44 -10.17 -4.69
CA PRO A 586 26.61 -10.38 -5.52
C PRO A 586 26.64 -9.47 -6.76
N PHE A 587 25.48 -9.26 -7.38
CA PHE A 587 25.32 -8.36 -8.53
C PHE A 587 25.50 -6.89 -8.15
N ARG A 588 24.94 -6.45 -6.99
CA ARG A 588 25.12 -5.09 -6.46
C ARG A 588 26.56 -4.76 -6.06
N ASN A 589 27.33 -5.79 -5.69
CA ASN A 589 28.72 -5.66 -5.26
C ASN A 589 29.73 -5.66 -6.44
N ASP A 590 29.29 -5.99 -7.65
CA ASP A 590 30.10 -5.89 -8.87
C ASP A 590 30.33 -4.42 -9.27
N ALA A 591 31.55 -4.09 -9.71
CA ALA A 591 31.90 -2.73 -10.13
C ALA A 591 31.03 -2.17 -11.28
N ARG A 592 30.41 -3.06 -12.09
CA ARG A 592 29.49 -2.70 -13.18
C ARG A 592 28.13 -2.20 -12.70
N PHE A 593 27.75 -2.46 -11.45
CA PHE A 593 26.43 -2.09 -10.93
C PHE A 593 26.20 -0.58 -10.90
N TRP A 594 27.14 0.20 -10.37
CA TRP A 594 26.96 1.64 -10.17
C TRP A 594 26.86 2.44 -11.49
N PRO A 595 27.69 2.19 -12.52
CA PRO A 595 27.47 2.74 -13.87
C PRO A 595 26.10 2.37 -14.44
N LEU A 596 25.71 1.09 -14.37
CA LEU A 596 24.42 0.61 -14.88
C LEU A 596 23.21 1.39 -14.31
N VAL A 597 23.15 1.58 -12.98
CA VAL A 597 22.05 2.33 -12.36
C VAL A 597 22.19 3.86 -12.51
N ALA A 598 23.37 4.37 -12.88
CA ALA A 598 23.55 5.76 -13.30
C ALA A 598 22.98 5.99 -14.71
N ASP A 599 23.23 5.09 -15.66
CA ASP A 599 22.68 5.13 -17.02
C ASP A 599 21.13 5.05 -17.00
N MET A 600 20.56 4.29 -16.07
CA MET A 600 19.11 4.24 -15.80
C MET A 600 18.55 5.51 -15.14
N GLY A 601 19.40 6.45 -14.70
CA GLY A 601 19.02 7.70 -14.04
C GLY A 601 18.66 7.58 -12.55
N LEU A 602 18.64 6.36 -11.99
CA LEU A 602 18.31 6.12 -10.58
C LEU A 602 19.27 6.86 -9.63
N VAL A 603 20.56 6.94 -9.99
CA VAL A 603 21.57 7.65 -9.19
C VAL A 603 21.29 9.14 -9.04
N ASN A 604 20.76 9.82 -10.07
CA ASN A 604 20.37 11.23 -9.96
C ASN A 604 19.17 11.38 -9.02
N TYR A 605 18.13 10.59 -9.25
CA TYR A 605 16.93 10.55 -8.40
C TYR A 605 17.25 10.29 -6.92
N TRP A 606 18.11 9.31 -6.59
CA TRP A 606 18.51 9.04 -5.19
C TRP A 606 19.30 10.19 -4.56
N ARG A 607 20.11 10.92 -5.34
CA ARG A 607 20.89 12.08 -4.87
C ARG A 607 20.01 13.31 -4.68
N GLU A 608 19.09 13.59 -5.60
CA GLU A 608 18.18 14.75 -5.56
C GLU A 608 17.09 14.61 -4.49
N THR A 609 16.44 13.45 -4.41
CA THR A 609 15.46 13.17 -3.33
C THR A 609 16.12 12.91 -1.98
N ASN A 610 17.42 12.58 -1.97
CA ASN A 610 18.15 12.03 -0.82
C ASN A 610 17.54 10.73 -0.25
N ARG A 611 16.70 10.03 -1.03
CA ARG A 611 16.04 8.76 -0.65
C ARG A 611 16.81 7.59 -1.27
N TRP A 612 17.64 6.94 -0.48
CA TRP A 612 18.51 5.84 -0.93
C TRP A 612 17.82 4.48 -0.83
N PRO A 613 18.19 3.49 -1.66
CA PRO A 613 17.72 2.11 -1.53
C PRO A 613 17.98 1.51 -0.15
N ASP A 614 17.14 0.55 0.26
CA ASP A 614 17.24 -0.08 1.58
C ASP A 614 18.57 -0.82 1.78
N PHE A 615 19.11 -1.44 0.72
CA PHE A 615 20.41 -2.11 0.76
C PHE A 615 21.56 -1.15 1.13
N CYS A 616 21.42 0.16 0.96
CA CYS A 616 22.40 1.16 1.39
C CYS A 616 22.54 1.29 2.92
N ARG A 617 21.75 0.52 3.69
CA ARG A 617 21.86 0.33 5.14
C ARG A 617 22.49 -1.02 5.54
N GLU A 618 22.82 -1.89 4.59
CA GLU A 618 23.54 -3.15 4.84
C GLU A 618 24.95 -2.84 5.38
N PRO A 619 25.47 -3.58 6.38
CA PRO A 619 26.76 -3.29 7.00
C PRO A 619 27.95 -3.70 6.13
N ASP A 620 27.79 -4.74 5.31
CA ASP A 620 28.88 -5.42 4.59
C ASP A 620 29.05 -4.92 3.13
N LEU A 621 28.67 -3.67 2.86
CA LEU A 621 28.80 -3.06 1.53
C LEU A 621 30.28 -2.82 1.17
N PRO A 622 30.74 -3.16 -0.05
CA PRO A 622 32.12 -2.90 -0.50
C PRO A 622 32.53 -1.42 -0.44
N GLN A 623 31.56 -0.51 -0.57
CA GLN A 623 31.72 0.93 -0.37
C GLN A 623 30.35 1.56 -0.03
N PRO A 624 30.30 2.71 0.69
CA PRO A 624 29.05 3.42 0.94
C PRO A 624 28.39 3.87 -0.38
N CYS A 625 27.07 3.71 -0.51
CA CYS A 625 26.33 4.01 -1.75
C CYS A 625 26.58 5.42 -2.32
N ARG A 626 26.78 6.43 -1.47
CA ARG A 626 27.13 7.80 -1.92
C ARG A 626 28.45 7.84 -2.71
N VAL A 627 29.43 7.03 -2.33
CA VAL A 627 30.74 6.95 -3.00
C VAL A 627 30.59 6.24 -4.34
N GLY A 628 29.87 5.11 -4.40
CA GLY A 628 29.58 4.42 -5.66
C GLY A 628 28.83 5.29 -6.66
N ALA A 629 27.80 5.99 -6.19
CA ALA A 629 27.06 6.98 -6.96
C ALA A 629 27.94 8.12 -7.52
N ASP A 630 28.75 8.77 -6.66
CA ASP A 630 29.61 9.88 -7.07
C ASP A 630 30.74 9.45 -8.01
N LEU A 631 31.22 8.19 -7.92
CA LEU A 631 32.18 7.62 -8.87
C LEU A 631 31.55 7.33 -10.23
N ALA A 632 30.36 6.72 -10.25
CA ALA A 632 29.66 6.39 -11.50
C ALA A 632 29.30 7.66 -12.31
N LEU A 633 28.81 8.72 -11.65
CA LEU A 633 28.50 9.98 -12.35
C LEU A 633 29.74 10.64 -12.96
N ARG A 634 30.91 10.56 -12.31
CA ARG A 634 32.18 11.07 -12.88
C ARG A 634 32.63 10.27 -14.10
N ALA A 635 32.48 8.94 -14.05
CA ALA A 635 32.81 8.07 -15.18
C ALA A 635 31.86 8.32 -16.37
N HIS A 636 30.55 8.39 -16.12
CA HIS A 636 29.55 8.70 -17.14
C HIS A 636 29.81 10.07 -17.79
N ALA A 637 30.05 11.11 -16.99
CA ALA A 637 30.40 12.46 -17.48
C ALA A 637 31.81 12.59 -18.10
N SER A 638 32.59 11.50 -18.18
CA SER A 638 33.87 11.43 -18.90
C SER A 638 33.78 10.60 -20.20
N ASN A 639 32.61 10.00 -20.47
CA ASN A 639 32.31 9.18 -21.65
C ASN A 639 31.29 9.84 -22.61
N LEU A 640 30.87 11.08 -22.30
CA LEU A 640 30.00 11.95 -23.09
C LEU A 640 30.81 13.13 -23.68
#